data_AF-A0A0W1GCQ0-F1
#
_entry.id   AF-A0A0W1GCQ0-F1
#
_cell.length_a   1.000
_cell.length_b   1.000
_cell.length_c   1.000
_cell.angle_alpha   90.00
_cell.angle_beta   90.00
_cell.angle_gamma   90.00
#
_symmetry.space_group_name_H-M   'P 1'
#
loop_
_entity.id
_entity.type
_entity.pdbx_description
1 polymer ?
#
loop_
_entity_poly.entity_id
_entity_poly.type
_entity_poly.pdbx_seq_one_letter_code
_entity_poly.pdbx_strand_id
1 'polypeptide(L)'
;MRNVRPRLNGPLRGASLSCADGRVSALSPQIALDVSLSEDLRSWSGTADASIAKLAAGVIAADRLGVNAAFDGTADRTAIDVDAAMARLHGEAFAARGVTLTAKGIVGKQAPTIEGSIRVSQASGSVALRRSIVAGAEEWSGSPVGPLASRAAKALAAMLADTSGETAFALKGAGAEARIDLLEPRLTSASGGRFIGSDGSRIAYLFGGPKPAVTANGSWTFGGGDLPSGSLTLDRSADGSVSGLARFDAYAAEGARLALDAIRFSGKPGGPLRFATRAELSGPIGDGRVDRLSIPLAGALAPTGDFALNGGCTRIGIDRIALSGFRLDKTGMDLCSRPDTPLLSAGPGGLRGAIRIPGIRLRGASGSAPVALDARSAEIDLATMRWAIALADVRLGQGDSVTRFAARRIAGRNAPHGMAGELVGASGKIGAVPLEMSEIDGRWRWAGGALTLDGGLAVADAEQVDRFEPLFSRDASLRFAGGVIDATAGFSERKTGTKILDTVIRHRLGDGTGSADLVVRELRFGEGFQPDQLTHLALGVVANVQGSVVGDGHIEWTADGVKSRGTFATANTDLAAAFGPVTGLTTTLTFDDLLGLKTAPRQQARVQEVNPGIPVVDGAIEYELLGDNRVRIEGGRWPFAGGELLLHPTTLNFAADQPRRLSFDVVGVEAAVFLQNFGFDNINATGKFDGTLPVEFDGLGGRIVDGRIDARDGGGTLAYVGELSNHNLGTIANFAFGALRSLKYDDLTIILNGDLDGEMVTDIRFGGVGQGAGATRNFLTNRIAKIPLVFNVKVTGPFRQLVTSAKGLYDPTVWIEQNLTQLIQQQEAATAGQPSPVQPPESEPVQ
;
A
#
# COMPACT_ATOMS: atom_id res chain seq x y z
N MET A 1 -93.42 52.68 -35.26
CA MET A 1 -92.47 51.55 -35.28
C MET A 1 -92.27 51.09 -33.86
N ARG A 2 -92.54 49.80 -33.55
CA ARG A 2 -92.21 49.23 -32.24
C ARG A 2 -90.74 48.83 -32.28
N ASN A 3 -89.95 49.36 -31.35
CA ASN A 3 -88.53 49.07 -31.21
C ASN A 3 -88.40 47.67 -30.57
N VAL A 4 -88.53 46.61 -31.37
CA VAL A 4 -88.53 45.23 -30.87
C VAL A 4 -87.08 44.75 -30.75
N ARG A 5 -86.58 44.65 -29.52
CA ARG A 5 -85.28 44.05 -29.20
C ARG A 5 -85.52 42.64 -28.63
N PRO A 6 -85.26 41.57 -29.40
CA PRO A 6 -85.43 40.20 -28.90
C PRO A 6 -84.52 39.96 -27.71
N ARG A 7 -85.08 39.38 -26.64
CA ARG A 7 -84.33 39.01 -25.44
C ARG A 7 -84.34 37.49 -25.29
N LEU A 8 -83.16 36.90 -25.18
CA LEU A 8 -82.96 35.49 -24.89
C LEU A 8 -82.59 35.37 -23.41
N ASN A 9 -83.47 34.74 -22.63
CA ASN A 9 -83.23 34.44 -21.22
C ASN A 9 -83.25 32.92 -21.03
N GLY A 10 -82.13 32.35 -20.63
CA GLY A 10 -81.93 30.92 -20.41
C GLY A 10 -81.76 30.57 -18.94
N PRO A 11 -81.96 29.29 -18.61
CA PRO A 11 -80.76 28.47 -18.50
C PRO A 11 -80.59 27.52 -19.69
N LEU A 12 -79.40 27.53 -20.29
CA LEU A 12 -78.93 26.49 -21.20
C LEU A 12 -78.29 25.39 -20.35
N ARG A 13 -78.79 24.15 -20.48
CA ARG A 13 -78.27 22.99 -19.75
C ARG A 13 -77.92 21.88 -20.75
N GLY A 14 -76.77 21.27 -20.58
CA GLY A 14 -76.34 20.12 -21.37
C GLY A 14 -75.84 18.99 -20.48
N ALA A 15 -75.92 17.75 -20.96
CA ALA A 15 -75.23 16.63 -20.31
C ALA A 15 -73.72 16.70 -20.56
N SER A 16 -73.33 17.01 -21.81
CA SER A 16 -71.97 17.28 -22.22
C SER A 16 -71.96 18.25 -23.41
N LEU A 17 -70.86 18.97 -23.57
CA LEU A 17 -70.54 19.77 -24.73
C LEU A 17 -69.10 19.43 -25.14
N SER A 18 -68.88 19.09 -26.40
CA SER A 18 -67.54 18.79 -26.91
C SER A 18 -67.28 19.58 -28.18
N CYS A 19 -66.07 20.14 -28.31
CA CYS A 19 -65.62 20.70 -29.58
C CYS A 19 -65.46 19.57 -30.62
N ALA A 20 -65.67 19.89 -31.90
CA ALA A 20 -65.65 18.91 -32.99
C ALA A 20 -64.29 18.20 -33.15
N ASP A 21 -63.20 18.86 -32.72
CA ASP A 21 -61.85 18.28 -32.71
C ASP A 21 -61.58 17.39 -31.49
N GLY A 22 -62.55 17.25 -30.58
CA GLY A 22 -62.48 16.45 -29.36
C GLY A 22 -61.48 16.97 -28.31
N ARG A 23 -60.82 18.11 -28.55
CA ARG A 23 -59.74 18.60 -27.69
C ARG A 23 -60.24 19.24 -26.41
N VAL A 24 -61.46 19.79 -26.45
CA VAL A 24 -62.12 20.41 -25.32
C VAL A 24 -63.48 19.75 -25.11
N SER A 25 -63.75 19.35 -23.87
CA SER A 25 -65.05 18.83 -23.45
C SER A 25 -65.46 19.43 -22.12
N ALA A 26 -66.73 19.78 -22.00
CA ALA A 26 -67.38 20.29 -20.81
C ALA A 26 -68.48 19.32 -20.37
N LEU A 27 -68.42 18.87 -19.13
CA LEU A 27 -69.41 17.99 -18.52
C LEU A 27 -70.41 18.81 -17.72
N SER A 28 -71.70 18.52 -17.93
CA SER A 28 -72.83 19.15 -17.25
C SER A 28 -72.79 20.69 -17.24
N PRO A 29 -72.59 21.37 -18.39
CA PRO A 29 -72.62 22.83 -18.43
C PRO A 29 -74.04 23.33 -18.10
N GLN A 30 -74.12 24.31 -17.21
CA GLN A 30 -75.32 25.08 -16.90
C GLN A 30 -75.01 26.55 -17.09
N ILE A 31 -75.69 27.23 -18.00
CA ILE A 31 -75.40 28.62 -18.38
C ILE A 31 -76.69 29.43 -18.25
N ALA A 32 -76.78 30.28 -17.24
CA ALA A 32 -77.80 31.32 -17.15
C ALA A 32 -77.39 32.47 -18.08
N LEU A 33 -78.08 32.57 -19.22
CA LEU A 33 -77.76 33.50 -20.29
C LEU A 33 -78.84 34.58 -20.34
N ASP A 34 -78.46 35.85 -20.32
CA ASP A 34 -79.38 36.98 -20.51
C ASP A 34 -78.82 37.89 -21.59
N VAL A 35 -79.42 37.84 -22.78
CA VAL A 35 -78.92 38.52 -23.98
C VAL A 35 -80.03 39.32 -24.63
N SER A 36 -79.74 40.59 -24.89
CA SER A 36 -80.57 41.47 -25.71
C SER A 36 -79.96 41.61 -27.09
N LEU A 37 -80.75 41.37 -28.13
CA LEU A 37 -80.36 41.48 -29.54
C LEU A 37 -80.91 42.78 -30.15
N SER A 38 -80.20 43.35 -31.12
CA SER A 38 -80.78 44.40 -31.98
C SER A 38 -81.91 43.86 -32.86
N GLU A 39 -82.72 44.76 -33.40
CA GLU A 39 -83.85 44.42 -34.28
C GLU A 39 -83.41 43.62 -35.52
N ASP A 40 -82.23 43.91 -36.06
CA ASP A 40 -81.62 43.20 -37.18
C ASP A 40 -80.82 41.94 -36.77
N LEU A 41 -80.79 41.62 -35.47
CA LEU A 41 -80.05 40.51 -34.87
C LEU A 41 -78.52 40.56 -35.08
N ARG A 42 -77.96 41.71 -35.47
CA ARG A 42 -76.52 41.85 -35.77
C ARG A 42 -75.67 42.27 -34.58
N SER A 43 -76.27 42.79 -33.53
CA SER A 43 -75.60 43.16 -32.29
C SER A 43 -76.28 42.54 -31.07
N TRP A 44 -75.47 42.32 -30.04
CA TRP A 44 -75.88 41.73 -28.78
C TRP A 44 -75.22 42.43 -27.61
N SER A 45 -75.91 42.44 -26.49
CA SER A 45 -75.39 42.86 -25.19
C SER A 45 -76.00 41.97 -24.13
N GLY A 46 -75.18 41.47 -23.21
CA GLY A 46 -75.67 40.50 -22.24
C GLY A 46 -74.65 40.00 -21.24
N THR A 47 -75.14 39.11 -20.38
CA THR A 47 -74.36 38.44 -19.35
C THR A 47 -74.56 36.94 -19.41
N ALA A 48 -73.54 36.19 -19.03
CA ALA A 48 -73.59 34.75 -18.82
C ALA A 48 -73.02 34.40 -17.45
N ASP A 49 -73.79 33.65 -16.66
CA ASP A 49 -73.31 32.97 -15.45
C ASP A 49 -73.33 31.47 -15.74
N ALA A 50 -72.15 30.86 -15.79
CA ALA A 50 -71.97 29.46 -16.15
C ALA A 50 -71.34 28.66 -15.01
N SER A 51 -71.89 27.48 -14.75
CA SER A 51 -71.30 26.44 -13.90
C SER A 51 -71.06 25.19 -14.73
N ILE A 52 -69.81 24.73 -14.76
CA ILE A 52 -69.36 23.55 -15.49
C ILE A 52 -68.75 22.57 -14.48
N ALA A 53 -69.30 21.36 -14.40
CA ALA A 53 -68.87 20.36 -13.42
C ALA A 53 -67.41 19.94 -13.67
N LYS A 54 -67.05 19.75 -14.94
CA LYS A 54 -65.68 19.45 -15.38
C LYS A 54 -65.43 20.00 -16.77
N LEU A 55 -64.35 20.75 -16.96
CA LEU A 55 -63.83 21.16 -18.27
C LEU A 55 -62.50 20.44 -18.49
N ALA A 56 -62.41 19.60 -19.52
CA ALA A 56 -61.17 18.93 -19.91
C ALA A 56 -60.66 19.51 -21.23
N ALA A 57 -59.38 19.90 -21.25
CA ALA A 57 -58.66 20.38 -22.41
C ALA A 57 -57.34 19.62 -22.54
N GLY A 58 -57.30 18.61 -23.41
CA GLY A 58 -56.17 17.68 -23.50
C GLY A 58 -55.91 16.95 -22.18
N VAL A 59 -54.69 17.06 -21.65
CA VAL A 59 -54.26 16.42 -20.39
C VAL A 59 -54.60 17.23 -19.13
N ILE A 60 -55.23 18.39 -19.28
CA ILE A 60 -55.57 19.30 -18.19
C ILE A 60 -57.09 19.26 -17.97
N ALA A 61 -57.50 19.14 -16.71
CA ALA A 61 -58.89 19.22 -16.32
C ALA A 61 -59.11 20.25 -15.20
N ALA A 62 -60.15 21.04 -15.36
CA ALA A 62 -60.68 21.95 -14.34
C ALA A 62 -62.00 21.38 -13.80
N ASP A 63 -62.10 21.22 -12.49
CA ASP A 63 -63.32 20.77 -11.81
C ASP A 63 -64.05 21.95 -11.17
N ARG A 64 -65.38 21.93 -11.25
CA ARG A 64 -66.27 22.97 -10.71
C ARG A 64 -65.84 24.37 -11.17
N LEU A 65 -65.87 24.57 -12.48
CA LEU A 65 -65.56 25.85 -13.11
C LEU A 65 -66.82 26.73 -13.11
N GLY A 66 -66.78 27.82 -12.37
CA GLY A 66 -67.72 28.95 -12.47
C GLY A 66 -67.17 30.02 -13.39
N VAL A 67 -68.03 30.61 -14.24
CA VAL A 67 -67.66 31.69 -15.16
C VAL A 67 -68.77 32.74 -15.15
N ASN A 68 -68.43 33.97 -14.79
CA ASN A 68 -69.26 35.14 -15.00
C ASN A 68 -68.68 35.91 -16.18
N ALA A 69 -69.51 36.21 -17.17
CA ALA A 69 -69.08 36.96 -18.34
C ALA A 69 -70.09 38.06 -18.67
N ALA A 70 -69.62 39.26 -18.97
CA ALA A 70 -70.38 40.29 -19.65
C ALA A 70 -69.83 40.44 -21.08
N PHE A 71 -70.72 40.68 -22.03
CA PHE A 71 -70.32 40.84 -23.43
C PHE A 71 -71.21 41.82 -24.16
N ASP A 72 -70.60 42.60 -25.05
CA ASP A 72 -71.28 43.62 -25.84
C ASP A 72 -70.61 43.75 -27.22
N GLY A 73 -71.39 43.70 -28.28
CA GLY A 73 -70.90 44.00 -29.63
C GLY A 73 -71.62 43.23 -30.73
N THR A 74 -70.86 42.83 -31.74
CA THR A 74 -71.33 42.17 -32.97
C THR A 74 -70.49 40.94 -33.29
N ALA A 75 -70.89 40.20 -34.32
CA ALA A 75 -70.12 39.05 -34.83
C ALA A 75 -68.72 39.43 -35.28
N ASP A 76 -68.53 40.66 -35.74
CA ASP A 76 -67.22 41.16 -36.18
C ASP A 76 -66.34 41.52 -34.98
N ARG A 77 -66.95 42.01 -33.90
CA ARG A 77 -66.26 42.55 -32.73
C ARG A 77 -67.17 42.55 -31.49
N THR A 78 -66.86 41.71 -30.52
CA THR A 78 -67.52 41.61 -29.22
C THR A 78 -66.51 41.89 -28.12
N ALA A 79 -66.76 42.89 -27.28
CA ALA A 79 -66.04 43.09 -26.04
C ALA A 79 -66.50 42.04 -25.01
N ILE A 80 -65.57 41.49 -24.25
CA ILE A 80 -65.83 40.52 -23.18
C ILE A 80 -65.16 40.97 -21.89
N ASP A 81 -65.82 40.73 -20.76
CA ASP A 81 -65.31 40.87 -19.40
C ASP A 81 -65.66 39.58 -18.67
N VAL A 82 -64.66 38.83 -18.22
CA VAL A 82 -64.80 37.45 -17.76
C VAL A 82 -64.10 37.27 -16.41
N ASP A 83 -64.85 36.81 -15.43
CA ASP A 83 -64.36 36.30 -14.16
C ASP A 83 -64.61 34.79 -14.10
N ALA A 84 -63.56 34.00 -13.94
CA ALA A 84 -63.66 32.55 -13.82
C ALA A 84 -63.00 32.06 -12.53
N ALA A 85 -63.64 31.11 -11.86
CA ALA A 85 -63.09 30.45 -10.69
C ALA A 85 -63.29 28.95 -10.82
N MET A 86 -62.23 28.18 -10.60
CA MET A 86 -62.29 26.72 -10.59
C MET A 86 -61.75 26.19 -9.27
N ALA A 87 -62.47 25.23 -8.70
CA ALA A 87 -62.12 24.68 -7.40
C ALA A 87 -60.86 23.81 -7.46
N ARG A 88 -60.63 23.15 -8.60
CA ARG A 88 -59.44 22.34 -8.83
C ARG A 88 -59.01 22.42 -10.29
N LEU A 89 -57.71 22.57 -10.52
CA LEU A 89 -57.07 22.40 -11.82
C LEU A 89 -56.04 21.28 -11.67
N HIS A 90 -56.03 20.30 -12.56
CA HIS A 90 -55.10 19.18 -12.45
C HIS A 90 -54.68 18.62 -13.81
N GLY A 91 -53.50 18.02 -13.83
CA GLY A 91 -52.96 17.22 -14.92
C GLY A 91 -52.14 16.06 -14.36
N GLU A 92 -51.38 15.37 -15.21
CA GLU A 92 -50.63 14.17 -14.80
C GLU A 92 -49.59 14.45 -13.70
N ALA A 93 -48.90 15.59 -13.77
CA ALA A 93 -47.77 15.91 -12.88
C ALA A 93 -48.09 16.94 -11.79
N PHE A 94 -49.28 17.57 -11.81
CA PHE A 94 -49.62 18.67 -10.92
C PHE A 94 -51.10 18.73 -10.56
N ALA A 95 -51.41 19.38 -9.44
CA ALA A 95 -52.76 19.80 -9.09
C ALA A 95 -52.73 21.13 -8.33
N ALA A 96 -53.72 21.98 -8.55
CA ALA A 96 -53.95 23.22 -7.81
C ALA A 96 -55.37 23.29 -7.27
N ARG A 97 -55.55 23.90 -6.10
CA ARG A 97 -56.86 24.11 -5.47
C ARG A 97 -57.16 25.60 -5.42
N GLY A 98 -58.21 26.00 -6.13
CA GLY A 98 -58.52 27.41 -6.32
C GLY A 98 -57.64 28.02 -7.40
N VAL A 99 -58.20 28.17 -8.59
CA VAL A 99 -57.63 29.00 -9.65
C VAL A 99 -58.67 30.03 -10.02
N THR A 100 -58.29 31.30 -9.96
CA THR A 100 -59.12 32.43 -10.36
C THR A 100 -58.49 33.11 -11.55
N LEU A 101 -59.30 33.48 -12.53
CA LEU A 101 -58.90 34.15 -13.75
C LEU A 101 -59.84 35.34 -13.96
N THR A 102 -59.27 36.51 -14.21
CA THR A 102 -60.01 37.70 -14.64
C THR A 102 -59.50 38.07 -16.02
N ALA A 103 -60.37 38.39 -16.98
CA ALA A 103 -59.97 38.67 -18.34
C ALA A 103 -60.90 39.68 -19.01
N LYS A 104 -60.33 40.70 -19.64
CA LYS A 104 -61.06 41.66 -20.48
C LYS A 104 -60.47 41.65 -21.87
N GLY A 105 -61.32 41.76 -22.88
CA GLY A 105 -60.82 41.70 -24.23
C GLY A 105 -61.84 41.91 -25.31
N ILE A 106 -61.39 41.72 -26.54
CA ILE A 106 -62.21 41.78 -27.74
C ILE A 106 -62.00 40.46 -28.50
N VAL A 107 -63.12 39.85 -28.89
CA VAL A 107 -63.19 38.65 -29.74
C VAL A 107 -64.05 38.95 -30.98
N GLY A 108 -63.92 38.18 -32.06
CA GLY A 108 -64.71 38.39 -33.27
C GLY A 108 -64.00 37.85 -34.51
N LYS A 109 -64.18 38.50 -35.66
CA LYS A 109 -63.49 38.12 -36.91
C LYS A 109 -62.00 38.46 -36.90
N GLN A 110 -61.63 39.53 -36.18
CA GLN A 110 -60.23 39.87 -35.97
C GLN A 110 -59.62 39.00 -34.86
N ALA A 111 -58.30 38.92 -34.83
CA ALA A 111 -57.61 38.14 -33.81
C ALA A 111 -57.94 38.66 -32.41
N PRO A 112 -58.19 37.75 -31.44
CA PRO A 112 -58.58 38.13 -30.11
C PRO A 112 -57.48 38.91 -29.41
N THR A 113 -57.88 39.96 -28.68
CA THR A 113 -57.01 40.70 -27.77
C THR A 113 -57.58 40.58 -26.38
N ILE A 114 -56.91 39.86 -25.48
CA ILE A 114 -57.41 39.59 -24.13
C ILE A 114 -56.29 39.91 -23.16
N GLU A 115 -56.58 40.67 -22.11
CA GLU A 115 -55.65 40.94 -21.02
C GLU A 115 -56.32 40.58 -19.70
N GLY A 116 -55.54 40.10 -18.75
CA GLY A 116 -56.11 39.55 -17.54
C GLY A 116 -55.10 39.21 -16.46
N SER A 117 -55.58 38.60 -15.39
CA SER A 117 -54.75 38.07 -14.31
C SER A 117 -55.18 36.64 -13.98
N ILE A 118 -54.20 35.83 -13.62
CA ILE A 118 -54.42 34.46 -13.14
C ILE A 118 -53.78 34.36 -11.77
N ARG A 119 -54.55 33.89 -10.79
CA ARG A 119 -54.06 33.51 -9.47
C ARG A 119 -54.35 32.04 -9.22
N VAL A 120 -53.34 31.33 -8.78
CA VAL A 120 -53.36 29.90 -8.46
C VAL A 120 -53.03 29.76 -6.99
N SER A 121 -53.85 29.03 -6.25
CA SER A 121 -53.61 28.71 -4.83
C SER A 121 -53.33 27.22 -4.67
N GLN A 122 -52.53 26.87 -3.65
CA GLN A 122 -52.26 25.48 -3.25
C GLN A 122 -51.93 24.55 -4.44
N ALA A 123 -51.10 25.02 -5.36
CA ALA A 123 -50.52 24.20 -6.41
C ALA A 123 -49.51 23.24 -5.79
N SER A 124 -49.49 22.02 -6.31
CA SER A 124 -48.63 20.95 -5.83
C SER A 124 -48.16 20.09 -7.00
N GLY A 125 -46.89 19.71 -6.96
CA GLY A 125 -46.37 18.62 -7.78
C GLY A 125 -46.82 17.27 -7.23
N SER A 126 -46.88 16.26 -8.10
CA SER A 126 -47.26 14.91 -7.71
C SER A 126 -46.38 14.38 -6.56
N VAL A 127 -46.95 13.51 -5.72
CA VAL A 127 -46.19 12.87 -4.63
C VAL A 127 -45.00 12.07 -5.18
N ALA A 128 -45.17 11.41 -6.33
CA ALA A 128 -44.12 10.68 -7.00
C ALA A 128 -42.94 11.58 -7.38
N LEU A 129 -43.20 12.75 -8.00
CA LEU A 129 -42.18 13.72 -8.36
C LEU A 129 -41.41 14.24 -7.14
N ARG A 130 -42.13 14.57 -6.06
CA ARG A 130 -41.48 15.06 -4.83
C ARG A 130 -40.59 14.00 -4.18
N ARG A 131 -41.03 12.74 -4.17
CA ARG A 131 -40.23 11.62 -3.66
C ARG A 131 -39.00 11.35 -4.52
N SER A 132 -39.12 11.40 -5.85
CA SER A 132 -37.97 11.17 -6.74
C SER A 132 -36.89 12.24 -6.57
N ILE A 133 -37.27 13.50 -6.33
CA ILE A 133 -36.32 14.59 -6.04
C ILE A 133 -35.51 14.29 -4.78
N VAL A 134 -36.17 13.86 -3.69
CA VAL A 134 -35.48 13.57 -2.43
C VAL A 134 -34.62 12.31 -2.54
N ALA A 135 -35.13 11.25 -3.16
CA ALA A 135 -34.39 10.00 -3.34
C ALA A 135 -33.10 10.21 -4.16
N GLY A 136 -33.15 11.03 -5.23
CA GLY A 136 -31.97 11.31 -6.04
C GLY A 136 -30.84 12.04 -5.28
N ALA A 137 -31.14 12.72 -4.16
CA ALA A 137 -30.11 13.36 -3.34
C ALA A 137 -29.35 12.37 -2.45
N GLU A 138 -29.93 11.22 -2.13
CA GLU A 138 -29.29 10.20 -1.27
C GLU A 138 -28.09 9.53 -1.96
N GLU A 139 -28.07 9.51 -3.30
CA GLU A 139 -26.96 9.02 -4.12
C GLU A 139 -25.65 9.82 -3.91
N TRP A 140 -25.75 11.05 -3.39
CA TRP A 140 -24.59 11.92 -3.14
C TRP A 140 -24.07 11.83 -1.70
N SER A 141 -24.61 10.91 -0.90
CA SER A 141 -24.15 10.66 0.47
C SER A 141 -22.66 10.28 0.50
N GLY A 142 -21.94 10.79 1.51
CA GLY A 142 -20.49 10.60 1.64
C GLY A 142 -19.61 11.50 0.77
N SER A 143 -20.19 12.34 -0.10
CA SER A 143 -19.47 13.35 -0.89
C SER A 143 -19.57 14.75 -0.25
N PRO A 144 -18.66 15.70 -0.59
CA PRO A 144 -18.74 17.08 -0.10
C PRO A 144 -20.01 17.83 -0.49
N VAL A 145 -20.70 17.41 -1.56
CA VAL A 145 -21.98 18.00 -2.00
C VAL A 145 -23.20 17.35 -1.35
N GLY A 146 -23.05 16.19 -0.70
CA GLY A 146 -24.15 15.41 -0.13
C GLY A 146 -25.08 16.21 0.78
N PRO A 147 -24.56 16.95 1.79
CA PRO A 147 -25.40 17.78 2.66
C PRO A 147 -26.15 18.89 1.90
N LEU A 148 -25.51 19.50 0.91
CA LEU A 148 -26.11 20.55 0.08
C LEU A 148 -27.23 19.99 -0.80
N ALA A 149 -26.99 18.85 -1.44
CA ALA A 149 -27.96 18.16 -2.27
C ALA A 149 -29.19 17.74 -1.45
N SER A 150 -28.97 17.16 -0.25
CA SER A 150 -30.07 16.78 0.66
C SER A 150 -30.90 17.99 1.08
N ARG A 151 -30.25 19.10 1.49
CA ARG A 151 -30.94 20.34 1.86
C ARG A 151 -31.76 20.89 0.69
N ALA A 152 -31.16 20.99 -0.50
CA ALA A 152 -31.82 21.53 -1.68
C ALA A 152 -32.99 20.67 -2.17
N ALA A 153 -32.84 19.34 -2.17
CA ALA A 153 -33.88 18.42 -2.59
C ALA A 153 -35.09 18.43 -1.65
N LYS A 154 -34.84 18.45 -0.33
CA LYS A 154 -35.90 18.59 0.68
C LYS A 154 -36.61 19.94 0.54
N ALA A 155 -35.87 21.03 0.38
CA ALA A 155 -36.42 22.37 0.17
C ALA A 155 -37.27 22.46 -1.10
N LEU A 156 -36.82 21.86 -2.21
CA LEU A 156 -37.55 21.82 -3.47
C LEU A 156 -38.82 20.97 -3.37
N ALA A 157 -38.75 19.80 -2.75
CA ALA A 157 -39.91 18.96 -2.50
C ALA A 157 -40.95 19.65 -1.59
N ALA A 158 -40.49 20.42 -0.59
CA ALA A 158 -41.35 21.24 0.26
C ALA A 158 -41.99 22.40 -0.50
N MET A 159 -41.22 23.10 -1.36
CA MET A 159 -41.76 24.14 -2.22
C MET A 159 -42.89 23.60 -3.12
N LEU A 160 -42.63 22.47 -3.79
CA LEU A 160 -43.59 21.80 -4.67
C LEU A 160 -44.79 21.18 -3.94
N ALA A 161 -44.83 21.19 -2.60
CA ALA A 161 -45.94 20.65 -1.83
C ALA A 161 -47.15 21.59 -1.80
N ASP A 162 -46.88 22.90 -1.72
CA ASP A 162 -47.88 23.95 -1.61
C ASP A 162 -47.27 25.26 -2.15
N THR A 163 -47.60 25.59 -3.39
CA THR A 163 -47.17 26.79 -4.10
C THR A 163 -48.39 27.59 -4.53
N SER A 164 -48.39 28.88 -4.27
CA SER A 164 -49.32 29.84 -4.86
C SER A 164 -48.62 30.64 -5.95
N GLY A 165 -49.34 30.98 -7.01
CA GLY A 165 -48.81 31.69 -8.16
C GLY A 165 -49.73 32.81 -8.60
N GLU A 166 -49.14 33.87 -9.14
CA GLU A 166 -49.87 35.00 -9.71
C GLU A 166 -49.11 35.55 -10.91
N THR A 167 -49.83 35.89 -11.98
CA THR A 167 -49.27 36.55 -13.16
C THR A 167 -50.37 37.29 -13.91
N ALA A 168 -50.04 38.45 -14.47
CA ALA A 168 -50.87 39.07 -15.49
C ALA A 168 -50.60 38.37 -16.82
N PHE A 169 -51.61 38.25 -17.69
CA PHE A 169 -51.44 37.67 -19.01
C PHE A 169 -52.03 38.56 -20.11
N ALA A 170 -51.50 38.42 -21.33
CA ALA A 170 -52.03 39.07 -22.52
C ALA A 170 -52.01 38.11 -23.72
N LEU A 171 -53.17 37.86 -24.31
CA LEU A 171 -53.36 37.21 -25.60
C LEU A 171 -53.36 38.29 -26.69
N LYS A 172 -52.42 38.22 -27.64
CA LYS A 172 -52.26 39.21 -28.72
C LYS A 172 -51.77 38.54 -30.01
N GLY A 173 -51.84 39.27 -31.11
CA GLY A 173 -51.31 38.86 -32.42
C GLY A 173 -52.32 38.08 -33.27
N ALA A 174 -52.12 38.08 -34.58
CA ALA A 174 -52.97 37.42 -35.57
C ALA A 174 -52.16 36.42 -36.40
N GLY A 175 -52.82 35.35 -36.88
CA GLY A 175 -52.17 34.34 -37.72
C GLY A 175 -50.87 33.83 -37.11
N ALA A 176 -49.76 33.97 -37.83
CA ALA A 176 -48.43 33.53 -37.41
C ALA A 176 -47.89 34.20 -36.13
N GLU A 177 -48.43 35.36 -35.73
CA GLU A 177 -47.96 36.14 -34.57
C GLU A 177 -48.78 35.90 -33.30
N ALA A 178 -49.80 35.05 -33.35
CA ALA A 178 -50.66 34.80 -32.19
C ALA A 178 -49.86 34.23 -31.00
N ARG A 179 -49.97 34.89 -29.84
CA ARG A 179 -49.18 34.58 -28.65
C ARG A 179 -49.88 34.90 -27.34
N ILE A 180 -49.47 34.21 -26.27
CA ILE A 180 -49.85 34.49 -24.88
C ILE A 180 -48.60 34.97 -24.14
N ASP A 181 -48.62 36.21 -23.63
CA ASP A 181 -47.58 36.79 -22.79
C ASP A 181 -47.98 36.61 -21.32
N LEU A 182 -47.11 36.02 -20.49
CA LEU A 182 -47.17 36.03 -19.03
C LEU A 182 -46.24 37.13 -18.53
N LEU A 183 -46.79 38.05 -17.75
CA LEU A 183 -46.12 39.27 -17.27
C LEU A 183 -45.87 39.15 -15.77
N GLU A 184 -44.64 39.48 -15.37
CA GLU A 184 -44.19 39.49 -13.98
C GLU A 184 -44.63 38.26 -13.17
N PRO A 185 -44.33 37.02 -13.64
CA PRO A 185 -44.78 35.83 -12.93
C PRO A 185 -44.19 35.78 -11.52
N ARG A 186 -45.05 35.53 -10.54
CA ARG A 186 -44.69 35.38 -9.13
C ARG A 186 -45.17 34.03 -8.62
N LEU A 187 -44.25 33.28 -8.02
CA LEU A 187 -44.53 32.03 -7.32
C LEU A 187 -44.02 32.17 -5.89
N THR A 188 -44.84 31.75 -4.94
CA THR A 188 -44.53 31.72 -3.51
C THR A 188 -45.02 30.40 -2.93
N SER A 189 -44.31 29.84 -1.96
CA SER A 189 -44.68 28.58 -1.32
C SER A 189 -44.86 28.74 0.17
N ALA A 190 -45.70 27.90 0.77
CA ALA A 190 -45.80 27.77 2.22
C ALA A 190 -44.46 27.39 2.88
N SER A 191 -43.52 26.78 2.13
CA SER A 191 -42.15 26.54 2.61
C SER A 191 -41.34 27.83 2.79
N GLY A 192 -41.80 28.97 2.26
CA GLY A 192 -41.06 30.22 2.14
C GLY A 192 -40.28 30.36 0.82
N GLY A 193 -40.30 29.33 -0.04
CA GLY A 193 -39.69 29.37 -1.37
C GLY A 193 -40.39 30.38 -2.30
N ARG A 194 -39.63 31.10 -3.10
CA ARG A 194 -40.14 32.15 -4.01
C ARG A 194 -39.40 32.18 -5.34
N PHE A 195 -40.12 32.55 -6.39
CA PHE A 195 -39.61 32.88 -7.72
C PHE A 195 -40.37 34.09 -8.23
N ILE A 196 -39.70 35.23 -8.38
CA ILE A 196 -40.35 36.53 -8.60
C ILE A 196 -39.71 37.19 -9.83
N GLY A 197 -40.52 37.43 -10.86
CA GLY A 197 -40.14 38.26 -12.00
C GLY A 197 -40.08 39.74 -11.65
N SER A 198 -39.09 40.45 -12.20
CA SER A 198 -38.98 41.90 -12.10
C SER A 198 -40.04 42.60 -12.97
N ASP A 199 -40.20 43.91 -12.78
CA ASP A 199 -40.89 44.76 -13.74
C ASP A 199 -40.29 44.54 -15.16
N GLY A 200 -41.17 44.46 -16.15
CA GLY A 200 -40.83 44.16 -17.54
C GLY A 200 -40.47 42.69 -17.84
N SER A 201 -40.42 41.79 -16.84
CA SER A 201 -40.19 40.36 -17.12
C SER A 201 -41.40 39.72 -17.82
N ARG A 202 -41.12 38.96 -18.89
CA ARG A 202 -42.13 38.37 -19.75
C ARG A 202 -41.73 36.96 -20.19
N ILE A 203 -42.69 36.04 -20.13
CA ILE A 203 -42.60 34.72 -20.77
C ILE A 203 -43.72 34.67 -21.82
N ALA A 204 -43.40 34.53 -23.10
CA ALA A 204 -44.42 34.46 -24.14
C ALA A 204 -44.44 33.10 -24.84
N TYR A 205 -45.63 32.56 -25.05
CA TYR A 205 -45.87 31.38 -25.86
C TYR A 205 -46.47 31.79 -27.20
N LEU A 206 -45.68 31.72 -28.26
CA LEU A 206 -46.09 31.99 -29.63
C LEU A 206 -46.66 30.70 -30.22
N PHE A 207 -47.97 30.63 -30.41
CA PHE A 207 -48.67 29.43 -30.87
C PHE A 207 -49.23 29.58 -32.29
N GLY A 208 -49.27 30.80 -32.83
CA GLY A 208 -49.79 31.09 -34.15
C GLY A 208 -48.87 30.71 -35.30
N GLY A 209 -47.56 30.64 -35.05
CA GLY A 209 -46.55 30.34 -36.06
C GLY A 209 -46.57 28.87 -36.52
N PRO A 210 -45.89 28.55 -37.65
CA PRO A 210 -45.79 27.18 -38.16
C PRO A 210 -45.14 26.20 -37.18
N LYS A 211 -44.33 26.71 -36.24
CA LYS A 211 -43.83 25.97 -35.08
C LYS A 211 -44.09 26.81 -33.83
N PRO A 212 -44.74 26.27 -32.79
CA PRO A 212 -44.88 26.97 -31.53
C PRO A 212 -43.51 27.28 -30.90
N ALA A 213 -43.35 28.45 -30.31
CA ALA A 213 -42.12 28.90 -29.68
C ALA A 213 -42.37 29.52 -28.31
N VAL A 214 -41.37 29.46 -27.44
CA VAL A 214 -41.38 30.13 -26.13
C VAL A 214 -40.26 31.15 -26.10
N THR A 215 -40.60 32.40 -25.78
CA THR A 215 -39.64 33.46 -25.45
C THR A 215 -39.70 33.77 -23.96
N ALA A 216 -38.58 34.22 -23.40
CA ALA A 216 -38.48 34.56 -22.00
C ALA A 216 -37.43 35.66 -21.82
N ASN A 217 -37.88 36.86 -21.46
CA ASN A 217 -37.06 38.07 -21.42
C ASN A 217 -37.26 38.77 -20.08
N GLY A 218 -36.16 39.12 -19.41
CA GLY A 218 -36.20 39.91 -18.18
C GLY A 218 -35.29 39.40 -17.08
N SER A 219 -35.61 39.78 -15.85
CA SER A 219 -34.88 39.36 -14.65
C SER A 219 -35.82 38.68 -13.65
N TRP A 220 -35.31 37.70 -12.92
CA TRP A 220 -36.01 36.99 -11.85
C TRP A 220 -35.13 36.87 -10.64
N THR A 221 -35.75 36.85 -9.46
CA THR A 221 -35.10 36.48 -8.20
C THR A 221 -35.73 35.20 -7.67
N PHE A 222 -34.91 34.36 -7.04
CA PHE A 222 -35.36 33.08 -6.49
C PHE A 222 -34.68 32.81 -5.15
N GLY A 223 -35.29 31.96 -4.33
CA GLY A 223 -34.74 31.53 -3.03
C GLY A 223 -35.81 31.38 -1.96
N GLY A 224 -35.40 31.40 -0.69
CA GLY A 224 -36.30 31.21 0.46
C GLY A 224 -36.66 29.75 0.71
N GLY A 225 -37.19 29.43 1.90
CA GLY A 225 -37.56 28.06 2.26
C GLY A 225 -36.43 27.05 2.12
N ASP A 226 -35.22 27.43 2.52
CA ASP A 226 -33.97 26.67 2.38
C ASP A 226 -33.50 26.36 0.96
N LEU A 227 -34.16 26.90 -0.08
CA LEU A 227 -33.68 26.79 -1.46
C LEU A 227 -32.41 27.63 -1.67
N PRO A 228 -31.55 27.24 -2.64
CA PRO A 228 -30.53 28.16 -3.17
C PRO A 228 -31.18 29.48 -3.60
N SER A 229 -30.58 30.60 -3.19
CA SER A 229 -31.07 31.95 -3.53
C SER A 229 -30.19 32.62 -4.58
N GLY A 230 -30.78 33.55 -5.33
CA GLY A 230 -30.06 34.24 -6.39
C GLY A 230 -30.93 35.06 -7.34
N SER A 231 -30.31 35.42 -8.47
CA SER A 231 -30.93 36.17 -9.56
C SER A 231 -30.62 35.55 -10.92
N LEU A 232 -31.56 35.63 -11.85
CA LEU A 232 -31.44 35.16 -13.23
C LEU A 232 -31.82 36.30 -14.18
N THR A 233 -30.97 36.62 -15.14
CA THR A 233 -31.34 37.43 -16.31
C THR A 233 -31.34 36.53 -17.54
N LEU A 234 -32.44 36.52 -18.28
CA LEU A 234 -32.63 35.65 -19.45
C LEU A 234 -33.12 36.49 -20.63
N ASP A 235 -32.55 36.22 -21.80
CA ASP A 235 -33.04 36.64 -23.10
C ASP A 235 -33.17 35.38 -23.96
N ARG A 236 -34.41 35.01 -24.27
CA ARG A 236 -34.71 33.87 -25.13
C ARG A 236 -35.61 34.36 -26.26
N SER A 237 -35.10 34.26 -27.48
CA SER A 237 -35.78 34.69 -28.69
C SER A 237 -36.63 33.58 -29.30
N ALA A 238 -37.53 33.97 -30.21
CA ALA A 238 -38.49 33.05 -30.83
C ALA A 238 -37.83 32.00 -31.74
N ASP A 239 -36.65 32.31 -32.27
CA ASP A 239 -35.82 31.37 -33.02
C ASP A 239 -35.19 30.29 -32.13
N GLY A 240 -35.33 30.39 -30.81
CA GLY A 240 -34.76 29.48 -29.83
C GLY A 240 -33.33 29.81 -29.42
N SER A 241 -32.77 30.93 -29.88
CA SER A 241 -31.54 31.46 -29.30
C SER A 241 -31.78 31.90 -27.86
N VAL A 242 -30.78 31.67 -27.01
CA VAL A 242 -30.87 31.96 -25.58
C VAL A 242 -29.56 32.52 -25.09
N SER A 243 -29.61 33.53 -24.22
CA SER A 243 -28.46 34.04 -23.50
C SER A 243 -28.86 34.54 -22.12
N GLY A 244 -27.93 34.55 -21.18
CA GLY A 244 -28.24 35.05 -19.85
C GLY A 244 -27.12 34.90 -18.83
N LEU A 245 -27.46 35.31 -17.61
CA LEU A 245 -26.58 35.34 -16.46
C LEU A 245 -27.35 34.89 -15.23
N ALA A 246 -26.85 33.88 -14.54
CA ALA A 246 -27.35 33.49 -13.23
C ALA A 246 -26.32 33.80 -12.14
N ARG A 247 -26.77 34.34 -11.01
CA ARG A 247 -25.96 34.55 -9.81
C ARG A 247 -26.63 33.82 -8.65
N PHE A 248 -25.84 33.11 -7.87
CA PHE A 248 -26.27 32.39 -6.69
C PHE A 248 -25.56 32.94 -5.47
N ASP A 249 -26.28 33.10 -4.37
CA ASP A 249 -25.66 33.29 -3.07
C ASP A 249 -24.95 31.99 -2.66
N ALA A 250 -23.92 32.10 -1.80
CA ALA A 250 -23.25 30.91 -1.30
C ALA A 250 -24.21 30.04 -0.48
N TYR A 251 -24.29 28.77 -0.83
CA TYR A 251 -25.23 27.82 -0.25
C TYR A 251 -24.50 26.86 0.69
N ALA A 252 -24.97 26.71 1.93
CA ALA A 252 -24.28 25.94 2.96
C ALA A 252 -25.22 24.97 3.67
N ALA A 253 -24.73 23.80 4.11
CA ALA A 253 -25.49 22.83 4.89
C ALA A 253 -24.53 21.89 5.63
N GLU A 254 -24.72 21.66 6.93
CA GLU A 254 -23.96 20.69 7.74
C GLU A 254 -22.43 20.77 7.53
N GLY A 255 -21.88 21.99 7.49
CA GLY A 255 -20.47 22.24 7.27
C GLY A 255 -20.01 22.17 5.80
N ALA A 256 -20.86 21.78 4.87
CA ALA A 256 -20.63 21.98 3.44
C ALA A 256 -20.99 23.41 3.01
N ARG A 257 -20.31 23.91 1.99
CA ARG A 257 -20.55 25.22 1.36
C ARG A 257 -20.20 25.16 -0.12
N LEU A 258 -21.10 25.61 -0.98
CA LEU A 258 -20.89 25.81 -2.41
C LEU A 258 -21.09 27.28 -2.74
N ALA A 259 -20.08 27.90 -3.35
CA ALA A 259 -20.17 29.20 -3.97
C ALA A 259 -19.92 29.08 -5.47
N LEU A 260 -20.63 29.87 -6.27
CA LEU A 260 -20.48 29.89 -7.73
C LEU A 260 -20.16 31.32 -8.17
N ASP A 261 -19.18 31.46 -9.07
CA ASP A 261 -19.06 32.67 -9.87
C ASP A 261 -20.31 32.84 -10.74
N ALA A 262 -20.56 34.06 -11.22
CA ALA A 262 -21.71 34.33 -12.08
C ALA A 262 -21.70 33.41 -13.31
N ILE A 263 -22.77 32.62 -13.46
CA ILE A 263 -22.92 31.61 -14.51
C ILE A 263 -23.39 32.31 -15.78
N ARG A 264 -22.49 32.42 -16.75
CA ARG A 264 -22.84 32.92 -18.08
C ARG A 264 -23.28 31.75 -18.93
N PHE A 265 -24.40 31.89 -19.62
CA PHE A 265 -24.87 30.85 -20.53
C PHE A 265 -25.40 31.42 -21.84
N SER A 266 -25.25 30.65 -22.91
CA SER A 266 -25.72 31.01 -24.25
C SER A 266 -25.97 29.76 -25.10
N GLY A 267 -26.99 29.78 -25.95
CA GLY A 267 -27.34 28.70 -26.86
C GLY A 267 -27.81 29.25 -28.20
N LYS A 268 -27.42 28.57 -29.27
CA LYS A 268 -27.94 28.82 -30.63
C LYS A 268 -29.28 28.10 -30.83
N PRO A 269 -30.10 28.52 -31.80
CA PRO A 269 -31.32 27.81 -32.20
C PRO A 269 -31.11 26.29 -32.33
N GLY A 270 -31.86 25.50 -31.57
CA GLY A 270 -31.81 24.02 -31.59
C GLY A 270 -30.51 23.39 -31.09
N GLY A 271 -29.54 24.19 -30.64
CA GLY A 271 -28.25 23.72 -30.14
C GLY A 271 -28.22 23.55 -28.61
N PRO A 272 -27.10 23.03 -28.06
CA PRO A 272 -26.91 22.93 -26.63
C PRO A 272 -26.72 24.32 -25.99
N LEU A 273 -27.20 24.45 -24.75
CA LEU A 273 -26.94 25.60 -23.90
C LEU A 273 -25.52 25.51 -23.33
N ARG A 274 -24.62 26.33 -23.83
CA ARG A 274 -23.25 26.44 -23.30
C ARG A 274 -23.24 27.28 -22.04
N PHE A 275 -22.46 26.90 -21.06
CA PHE A 275 -22.31 27.66 -19.81
C PHE A 275 -20.84 27.73 -19.38
N ALA A 276 -20.50 28.75 -18.59
CA ALA A 276 -19.22 28.91 -17.93
C ALA A 276 -19.37 29.55 -16.54
N THR A 277 -18.70 28.97 -15.54
CA THR A 277 -18.63 29.45 -14.16
C THR A 277 -17.38 28.86 -13.47
N ARG A 278 -17.16 29.21 -12.21
CA ARG A 278 -16.23 28.56 -11.29
C ARG A 278 -17.01 28.19 -10.03
N ALA A 279 -16.86 26.96 -9.58
CA ALA A 279 -17.39 26.51 -8.31
C ALA A 279 -16.29 26.49 -7.25
N GLU A 280 -16.61 26.94 -6.05
CA GLU A 280 -15.80 26.75 -4.85
C GLU A 280 -16.60 25.91 -3.85
N LEU A 281 -16.08 24.74 -3.51
CA LEU A 281 -16.73 23.75 -2.66
C LEU A 281 -15.89 23.49 -1.41
N SER A 282 -16.53 23.50 -0.25
CA SER A 282 -15.99 22.97 0.99
C SER A 282 -17.00 21.99 1.59
N GLY A 283 -16.55 20.93 2.26
CA GLY A 283 -17.47 19.97 2.85
C GLY A 283 -16.82 18.69 3.33
N PRO A 284 -17.57 17.83 4.02
CA PRO A 284 -17.08 16.55 4.52
C PRO A 284 -16.75 15.59 3.38
N ILE A 285 -15.72 14.76 3.55
CA ILE A 285 -15.37 13.67 2.63
C ILE A 285 -14.84 12.49 3.44
N GLY A 286 -15.54 11.36 3.41
CA GLY A 286 -15.21 10.22 4.27
C GLY A 286 -15.22 10.58 5.76
N ASP A 287 -14.11 10.34 6.45
CA ASP A 287 -13.86 10.73 7.85
C ASP A 287 -13.26 12.14 8.01
N GLY A 288 -13.11 12.88 6.90
CA GLY A 288 -12.39 14.13 6.83
C GLY A 288 -13.16 15.25 6.13
N ARG A 289 -12.42 16.20 5.56
CA ARG A 289 -12.94 17.44 4.96
C ARG A 289 -12.05 17.95 3.84
N VAL A 290 -12.69 18.51 2.82
CA VAL A 290 -12.03 19.36 1.81
C VAL A 290 -12.43 20.82 2.03
N ASP A 291 -11.46 21.73 1.96
CA ASP A 291 -11.69 23.17 2.03
C ASP A 291 -11.30 23.85 0.72
N ARG A 292 -12.21 24.69 0.23
CA ARG A 292 -12.06 25.53 -0.98
C ARG A 292 -11.51 24.77 -2.19
N LEU A 293 -12.16 23.67 -2.53
CA LEU A 293 -12.01 23.02 -3.83
C LEU A 293 -12.58 23.93 -4.92
N SER A 294 -11.70 24.59 -5.66
CA SER A 294 -12.01 25.49 -6.77
C SER A 294 -11.96 24.73 -8.10
N ILE A 295 -13.08 24.68 -8.81
CA ILE A 295 -13.26 23.97 -10.07
C ILE A 295 -13.80 24.95 -11.14
N PRO A 296 -13.04 25.25 -12.20
CA PRO A 296 -13.59 25.90 -13.38
C PRO A 296 -14.58 24.95 -14.08
N LEU A 297 -15.80 25.40 -14.30
CA LEU A 297 -16.86 24.62 -14.94
C LEU A 297 -17.27 25.31 -16.24
N ALA A 298 -16.95 24.69 -17.37
CA ALA A 298 -17.42 25.13 -18.68
C ALA A 298 -17.91 23.92 -19.47
N GLY A 299 -19.07 24.04 -20.11
CA GLY A 299 -19.72 22.90 -20.73
C GLY A 299 -20.94 23.26 -21.54
N ALA A 300 -21.73 22.24 -21.86
CA ALA A 300 -22.97 22.33 -22.61
C ALA A 300 -24.05 21.43 -21.99
N LEU A 301 -25.29 21.92 -22.00
CA LEU A 301 -26.49 21.18 -21.66
C LEU A 301 -27.32 21.01 -22.94
N ALA A 302 -27.52 19.77 -23.39
CA ALA A 302 -28.34 19.46 -24.54
C ALA A 302 -29.83 19.70 -24.25
N PRO A 303 -30.67 19.95 -25.27
CA PRO A 303 -32.12 20.05 -25.10
C PRO A 303 -32.76 18.80 -24.48
N THR A 304 -32.13 17.63 -24.62
CA THR A 304 -32.51 16.35 -24.01
C THR A 304 -32.20 16.26 -22.52
N GLY A 305 -31.45 17.22 -21.96
CA GLY A 305 -30.96 17.21 -20.58
C GLY A 305 -29.56 16.60 -20.42
N ASP A 306 -28.94 16.10 -21.50
CA ASP A 306 -27.56 15.58 -21.43
C ASP A 306 -26.57 16.71 -21.15
N PHE A 307 -25.74 16.50 -20.13
CA PHE A 307 -24.73 17.44 -19.67
C PHE A 307 -23.34 16.99 -20.12
N ALA A 308 -22.50 17.92 -20.58
CA ALA A 308 -21.10 17.64 -20.89
C ALA A 308 -20.19 18.81 -20.50
N LEU A 309 -19.11 18.52 -19.77
CA LEU A 309 -18.02 19.47 -19.53
C LEU A 309 -17.07 19.47 -20.73
N ASN A 310 -16.55 20.64 -21.06
CA ASN A 310 -15.61 20.82 -22.16
C ASN A 310 -14.39 19.91 -21.97
N GLY A 311 -13.85 19.43 -23.08
CA GLY A 311 -12.60 18.69 -23.12
C GLY A 311 -11.36 19.57 -22.94
N GLY A 312 -10.19 18.95 -22.97
CA GLY A 312 -8.90 19.59 -22.70
C GLY A 312 -8.50 19.46 -21.24
N CYS A 313 -7.50 20.24 -20.82
CA CYS A 313 -7.00 20.24 -19.44
C CYS A 313 -7.60 21.39 -18.64
N THR A 314 -8.25 21.06 -17.52
CA THR A 314 -8.81 22.01 -16.57
C THR A 314 -8.07 21.93 -15.25
N ARG A 315 -7.49 23.04 -14.80
CA ARG A 315 -6.81 23.12 -13.51
C ARG A 315 -7.80 23.29 -12.37
N ILE A 316 -7.81 22.36 -11.43
CA ILE A 316 -8.50 22.49 -10.15
C ILE A 316 -7.52 22.94 -9.06
N GLY A 317 -8.04 23.63 -8.05
CA GLY A 317 -7.27 24.08 -6.89
C GLY A 317 -7.93 23.61 -5.61
N ILE A 318 -7.13 23.26 -4.61
CA ILE A 318 -7.60 22.83 -3.30
C ILE A 318 -6.72 23.52 -2.27
N ASP A 319 -7.30 24.18 -1.29
CA ASP A 319 -6.50 24.87 -0.27
C ASP A 319 -6.12 23.96 0.90
N ARG A 320 -7.00 23.03 1.27
CA ARG A 320 -6.70 22.04 2.30
C ARG A 320 -7.52 20.76 2.10
N ILE A 321 -6.88 19.63 2.35
CA ILE A 321 -7.56 18.34 2.52
C ILE A 321 -7.14 17.80 3.88
N ALA A 322 -8.10 17.47 4.73
CA ALA A 322 -7.86 16.78 5.98
C ALA A 322 -8.55 15.42 5.93
N LEU A 323 -7.81 14.31 5.99
CA LEU A 323 -8.32 12.94 5.86
C LEU A 323 -7.51 12.00 6.75
N SER A 324 -8.16 11.20 7.60
CA SER A 324 -7.51 10.14 8.39
C SER A 324 -6.18 10.52 9.08
N GLY A 325 -6.10 11.72 9.68
CA GLY A 325 -4.90 12.24 10.37
C GLY A 325 -3.90 13.00 9.48
N PHE A 326 -4.05 12.93 8.15
CA PHE A 326 -3.27 13.71 7.19
C PHE A 326 -3.89 15.07 6.95
N ARG A 327 -3.06 16.11 6.89
CA ARG A 327 -3.41 17.45 6.45
C ARG A 327 -2.55 17.80 5.26
N LEU A 328 -3.15 17.83 4.07
CA LEU A 328 -2.51 18.29 2.85
C LEU A 328 -2.70 19.79 2.71
N ASP A 329 -1.61 20.47 2.37
CA ASP A 329 -1.55 21.89 2.10
C ASP A 329 -2.13 22.21 0.70
N LYS A 330 -2.12 23.49 0.37
CA LYS A 330 -2.64 23.99 -0.90
C LYS A 330 -1.97 23.29 -2.09
N THR A 331 -2.79 22.73 -2.96
CA THR A 331 -2.36 22.02 -4.17
C THR A 331 -3.23 22.38 -5.37
N GLY A 332 -2.70 22.16 -6.57
CA GLY A 332 -3.44 22.31 -7.82
C GLY A 332 -3.14 21.16 -8.77
N MET A 333 -4.17 20.68 -9.44
CA MET A 333 -4.12 19.46 -10.26
C MET A 333 -4.77 19.76 -11.61
N ASP A 334 -4.20 19.25 -12.70
CA ASP A 334 -4.81 19.38 -14.02
C ASP A 334 -5.62 18.11 -14.32
N LEU A 335 -6.90 18.28 -14.65
CA LEU A 335 -7.79 17.22 -15.10
C LEU A 335 -7.93 17.32 -16.61
N CYS A 336 -7.39 16.34 -17.32
CA CYS A 336 -7.35 16.33 -18.79
C CYS A 336 -8.24 15.25 -19.37
N SER A 337 -9.01 15.59 -20.41
CA SER A 337 -9.71 14.59 -21.24
C SER A 337 -8.82 14.08 -22.38
N ARG A 338 -9.29 13.07 -23.13
CA ARG A 338 -8.69 12.70 -24.42
C ARG A 338 -8.97 13.80 -25.45
N PRO A 339 -8.10 13.99 -26.47
CA PRO A 339 -8.35 14.93 -27.55
C PRO A 339 -9.77 14.78 -28.12
N ASP A 340 -10.44 15.90 -28.33
CA ASP A 340 -11.80 15.99 -28.90
C ASP A 340 -12.91 15.26 -28.11
N THR A 341 -12.65 14.86 -26.86
CA THR A 341 -13.65 14.27 -25.96
C THR A 341 -13.97 15.20 -24.80
N PRO A 342 -15.23 15.23 -24.33
CA PRO A 342 -15.58 15.95 -23.11
C PRO A 342 -14.82 15.39 -21.89
N LEU A 343 -14.53 16.25 -20.90
CA LEU A 343 -13.92 15.80 -19.64
C LEU A 343 -14.85 14.84 -18.89
N LEU A 344 -16.14 15.15 -18.92
CA LEU A 344 -17.20 14.40 -18.28
C LEU A 344 -18.51 14.63 -19.05
N SER A 345 -19.30 13.57 -19.21
CA SER A 345 -20.68 13.65 -19.70
C SER A 345 -21.61 12.89 -18.77
N ALA A 346 -22.80 13.41 -18.53
CA ALA A 346 -23.83 12.78 -17.71
C ALA A 346 -25.20 12.94 -18.38
N GLY A 347 -26.03 11.89 -18.31
CA GLY A 347 -27.38 11.88 -18.89
C GLY A 347 -28.10 10.56 -18.60
N PRO A 348 -29.21 10.26 -19.29
CA PRO A 348 -29.96 9.00 -19.10
C PRO A 348 -29.11 7.75 -19.33
N GLY A 349 -28.07 7.86 -20.16
CA GLY A 349 -27.10 6.79 -20.44
C GLY A 349 -25.97 6.65 -19.42
N GLY A 350 -26.08 7.31 -18.25
CA GLY A 350 -25.11 7.28 -17.16
C GLY A 350 -23.97 8.29 -17.28
N LEU A 351 -23.02 8.20 -16.35
CA LEU A 351 -21.80 9.00 -16.32
C LEU A 351 -20.76 8.41 -17.29
N ARG A 352 -20.07 9.27 -18.05
CA ARG A 352 -19.02 8.88 -19.01
C ARG A 352 -17.88 9.89 -18.98
N GLY A 353 -16.68 9.43 -19.28
CA GLY A 353 -15.49 10.28 -19.39
C GLY A 353 -14.23 9.51 -19.02
N ALA A 354 -13.11 9.89 -19.63
CA ALA A 354 -11.78 9.35 -19.33
C ALA A 354 -10.91 10.53 -18.86
N ILE A 355 -10.72 10.64 -17.56
CA ILE A 355 -9.94 11.71 -16.93
C ILE A 355 -8.51 11.23 -16.74
N ARG A 356 -7.55 12.00 -17.23
CA ARG A 356 -6.12 11.83 -16.98
C ARG A 356 -5.59 13.00 -16.16
N ILE A 357 -4.81 12.71 -15.13
CA ILE A 357 -4.14 13.69 -14.29
C ILE A 357 -2.63 13.59 -14.59
N PRO A 358 -2.03 14.51 -15.37
CA PRO A 358 -0.63 14.45 -15.76
C PRO A 358 0.26 14.98 -14.62
N GLY A 359 0.37 14.20 -13.56
CA GLY A 359 1.19 14.51 -12.39
C GLY A 359 0.36 14.88 -11.18
N ILE A 360 0.67 14.25 -10.05
CA ILE A 360 0.10 14.55 -8.75
C ILE A 360 1.26 14.92 -7.84
N ARG A 361 1.17 16.07 -7.15
CA ARG A 361 2.11 16.48 -6.11
C ARG A 361 1.32 17.01 -4.93
N LEU A 362 1.32 16.25 -3.86
CA LEU A 362 0.67 16.59 -2.61
C LEU A 362 1.75 16.76 -1.55
N ARG A 363 1.60 17.81 -0.74
CA ARG A 363 2.50 18.12 0.38
C ARG A 363 1.63 18.41 1.59
N GLY A 364 2.13 18.10 2.78
CA GLY A 364 1.38 18.27 4.00
C GLY A 364 2.08 17.68 5.21
N ALA A 365 1.30 17.24 6.18
CA ALA A 365 1.79 16.56 7.38
C ALA A 365 0.80 15.50 7.88
N SER A 366 1.32 14.51 8.60
CA SER A 366 0.59 13.60 9.49
C SER A 366 1.09 13.84 10.91
N GLY A 367 0.26 14.40 11.79
CA GLY A 367 0.75 14.93 13.08
C GLY A 367 1.83 16.00 12.88
N SER A 368 3.02 15.79 13.45
CA SER A 368 4.20 16.64 13.25
C SER A 368 5.09 16.21 12.08
N ALA A 369 4.89 15.01 11.53
CA ALA A 369 5.73 14.47 10.47
C ALA A 369 5.28 15.00 9.10
N PRO A 370 6.18 15.60 8.29
CA PRO A 370 5.81 16.06 6.96
C PRO A 370 5.55 14.88 6.03
N VAL A 371 4.64 15.10 5.08
CA VAL A 371 4.21 14.12 4.09
C VAL A 371 4.39 14.70 2.70
N ALA A 372 4.96 13.90 1.81
CA ALA A 372 5.02 14.17 0.38
C ALA A 372 4.46 12.96 -0.37
N LEU A 373 3.53 13.21 -1.29
CA LEU A 373 3.08 12.22 -2.27
C LEU A 373 3.30 12.79 -3.67
N ASP A 374 4.03 12.06 -4.48
CA ASP A 374 4.22 12.32 -5.90
C ASP A 374 3.68 11.14 -6.71
N ALA A 375 3.02 11.41 -7.83
CA ALA A 375 2.69 10.37 -8.81
C ALA A 375 2.86 10.91 -10.22
N ARG A 376 3.33 10.07 -11.15
CA ARG A 376 3.53 10.48 -12.54
C ARG A 376 2.22 10.76 -13.26
N SER A 377 1.22 9.93 -13.02
CA SER A 377 -0.10 10.12 -13.59
C SER A 377 -1.17 9.37 -12.84
N ALA A 378 -2.41 9.84 -12.93
CA ALA A 378 -3.58 9.05 -12.60
C ALA A 378 -4.58 9.06 -13.75
N GLU A 379 -5.37 8.01 -13.85
CA GLU A 379 -6.41 7.82 -14.85
C GLU A 379 -7.69 7.36 -14.17
N ILE A 380 -8.83 7.86 -14.62
CA ILE A 380 -10.17 7.50 -14.13
C ILE A 380 -11.08 7.32 -15.34
N ASP A 381 -11.70 6.14 -15.45
CA ASP A 381 -12.81 5.86 -16.36
C ASP A 381 -14.11 5.96 -15.57
N LEU A 382 -14.89 7.00 -15.86
CA LEU A 382 -16.14 7.30 -15.16
C LEU A 382 -17.28 6.32 -15.52
N ALA A 383 -17.23 5.68 -16.69
CA ALA A 383 -18.28 4.75 -17.10
C ALA A 383 -18.17 3.43 -16.32
N THR A 384 -16.95 3.01 -16.01
CA THR A 384 -16.68 1.76 -15.27
C THR A 384 -16.27 2.00 -13.81
N MET A 385 -16.09 3.26 -13.41
CA MET A 385 -15.53 3.67 -12.11
C MET A 385 -14.19 2.98 -11.80
N ARG A 386 -13.38 2.72 -12.84
CA ARG A 386 -12.04 2.16 -12.73
C ARG A 386 -11.02 3.29 -12.69
N TRP A 387 -10.00 3.14 -11.88
CA TRP A 387 -8.92 4.11 -11.79
C TRP A 387 -7.56 3.45 -11.65
N ALA A 388 -6.51 4.18 -12.01
CA ALA A 388 -5.13 3.75 -11.84
C ALA A 388 -4.22 4.95 -11.52
N ILE A 389 -3.23 4.74 -10.67
CA ILE A 389 -2.15 5.67 -10.35
C ILE A 389 -0.85 5.01 -10.79
N ALA A 390 0.00 5.74 -11.49
CA ALA A 390 1.28 5.26 -11.99
C ALA A 390 2.45 5.98 -11.31
N LEU A 391 3.48 5.20 -10.95
CA LEU A 391 4.70 5.65 -10.29
C LEU A 391 4.40 6.54 -9.08
N ALA A 392 3.65 5.99 -8.12
CA ALA A 392 3.41 6.66 -6.85
C ALA A 392 4.68 6.59 -5.98
N ASP A 393 5.02 7.68 -5.31
CA ASP A 393 6.09 7.78 -4.32
C ASP A 393 5.54 8.59 -3.14
N VAL A 394 5.54 7.97 -1.96
CA VAL A 394 5.04 8.52 -0.71
C VAL A 394 6.20 8.54 0.28
N ARG A 395 6.40 9.70 0.91
CA ARG A 395 7.43 9.93 1.94
C ARG A 395 6.77 10.52 3.17
N LEU A 396 7.08 9.94 4.33
CA LEU A 396 6.60 10.37 5.64
C LEU A 396 7.81 10.56 6.56
N GLY A 397 7.96 11.76 7.13
CA GLY A 397 9.09 12.14 7.99
C GLY A 397 10.18 12.93 7.26
N GLN A 398 11.30 13.18 7.95
CA GLN A 398 12.51 13.83 7.42
C GLN A 398 13.78 13.13 7.92
N GLY A 399 14.92 13.44 7.31
CA GLY A 399 16.22 12.90 7.70
C GLY A 399 16.42 11.45 7.27
N ASP A 400 17.18 10.71 8.07
CA ASP A 400 17.57 9.33 7.76
C ASP A 400 16.49 8.30 8.13
N SER A 401 15.46 8.71 8.89
CA SER A 401 14.34 7.86 9.34
C SER A 401 13.05 8.09 8.55
N VAL A 402 13.15 8.36 7.24
CA VAL A 402 11.97 8.57 6.39
C VAL A 402 11.33 7.25 6.04
N THR A 403 10.05 7.08 6.40
CA THR A 403 9.23 5.99 5.86
C THR A 403 8.92 6.28 4.40
N ARG A 404 9.23 5.33 3.52
CA ARG A 404 9.01 5.44 2.08
C ARG A 404 8.10 4.32 1.60
N PHE A 405 7.25 4.64 0.65
CA PHE A 405 6.48 3.69 -0.12
C PHE A 405 6.44 4.15 -1.57
N ALA A 406 6.84 3.31 -2.49
CA ALA A 406 6.73 3.57 -3.92
C ALA A 406 5.97 2.44 -4.60
N ALA A 407 5.25 2.73 -5.67
CA ALA A 407 4.50 1.73 -6.42
C ALA A 407 4.51 2.05 -7.91
N ARG A 408 4.85 1.06 -8.74
CA ARG A 408 4.80 1.21 -10.20
C ARG A 408 3.36 1.46 -10.68
N ARG A 409 2.39 0.71 -10.14
CA ARG A 409 0.97 0.89 -10.45
C ARG A 409 0.09 0.52 -9.26
N ILE A 410 -0.88 1.37 -8.96
CA ILE A 410 -1.98 1.10 -8.03
C ILE A 410 -3.27 1.24 -8.83
N ALA A 411 -4.07 0.18 -8.96
CA ALA A 411 -5.32 0.22 -9.71
C ALA A 411 -6.49 -0.16 -8.82
N GLY A 412 -7.66 0.44 -9.04
CA GLY A 412 -8.86 0.21 -8.26
C GLY A 412 -10.14 0.29 -9.07
N ARG A 413 -11.21 -0.25 -8.49
CA ARG A 413 -12.57 -0.24 -9.02
C ARG A 413 -13.59 -0.33 -7.89
N ASN A 414 -14.83 0.05 -8.19
CA ASN A 414 -15.95 -0.25 -7.31
C ASN A 414 -16.11 -1.77 -7.12
N ALA A 415 -16.42 -2.18 -5.90
CA ALA A 415 -16.70 -3.56 -5.52
C ALA A 415 -17.90 -3.59 -4.55
N PRO A 416 -18.57 -4.75 -4.36
CA PRO A 416 -19.61 -4.87 -3.35
C PRO A 416 -19.10 -4.43 -1.97
N HIS A 417 -19.76 -3.43 -1.38
CA HIS A 417 -19.44 -2.84 -0.07
C HIS A 417 -18.09 -2.11 0.02
N GLY A 418 -17.59 -1.55 -1.09
CA GLY A 418 -16.42 -0.65 -1.07
C GLY A 418 -15.63 -0.62 -2.38
N MET A 419 -14.30 -0.71 -2.29
CA MET A 419 -13.40 -0.73 -3.44
C MET A 419 -12.45 -1.92 -3.37
N ALA A 420 -11.97 -2.36 -4.53
CA ALA A 420 -10.94 -3.39 -4.61
C ALA A 420 -10.03 -3.14 -5.82
N GLY A 421 -8.84 -3.72 -5.79
CA GLY A 421 -7.85 -3.46 -6.80
C GLY A 421 -6.57 -4.26 -6.67
N GLU A 422 -5.55 -3.80 -7.39
CA GLU A 422 -4.24 -4.44 -7.49
C GLU A 422 -3.14 -3.42 -7.22
N LEU A 423 -2.09 -3.89 -6.56
CA LEU A 423 -0.85 -3.19 -6.32
C LEU A 423 0.24 -3.94 -7.09
N VAL A 424 1.03 -3.19 -7.87
CA VAL A 424 2.07 -3.78 -8.71
C VAL A 424 3.39 -3.02 -8.59
N GLY A 425 4.48 -3.77 -8.40
CA GLY A 425 5.86 -3.32 -8.36
C GLY A 425 6.07 -2.25 -7.31
N ALA A 426 5.66 -2.54 -6.08
CA ALA A 426 5.86 -1.64 -4.96
C ALA A 426 7.11 -1.97 -4.15
N SER A 427 7.63 -0.95 -3.48
CA SER A 427 8.74 -1.02 -2.55
C SER A 427 8.44 -0.15 -1.34
N GLY A 428 9.08 -0.46 -0.22
CA GLY A 428 8.87 0.29 1.01
C GLY A 428 10.02 0.17 1.99
N LYS A 429 10.12 1.17 2.88
CA LYS A 429 11.06 1.20 4.01
C LYS A 429 10.36 1.85 5.19
N ILE A 430 10.54 1.30 6.38
CA ILE A 430 9.92 1.81 7.62
C ILE A 430 10.98 2.54 8.43
N GLY A 431 10.86 3.87 8.48
CA GLY A 431 11.68 4.72 9.35
C GLY A 431 13.18 4.37 9.36
N ALA A 432 13.70 4.14 10.56
CA ALA A 432 15.09 3.77 10.82
C ALA A 432 15.36 2.25 10.79
N VAL A 433 14.37 1.42 10.47
CA VAL A 433 14.58 -0.04 10.37
C VAL A 433 15.51 -0.32 9.17
N PRO A 434 16.66 -0.99 9.37
CA PRO A 434 17.64 -1.22 8.32
C PRO A 434 17.23 -2.42 7.44
N LEU A 435 15.99 -2.39 6.93
CA LEU A 435 15.41 -3.40 6.06
C LEU A 435 14.64 -2.72 4.94
N GLU A 436 14.83 -3.17 3.71
CA GLU A 436 14.13 -2.68 2.53
C GLU A 436 13.18 -3.74 1.99
N MET A 437 11.94 -3.33 1.72
CA MET A 437 10.94 -4.19 1.07
C MET A 437 10.86 -3.84 -0.41
N SER A 438 10.81 -4.85 -1.26
CA SER A 438 10.67 -4.69 -2.71
C SER A 438 9.77 -5.79 -3.29
N GLU A 439 9.54 -5.77 -4.61
CA GLU A 439 8.68 -6.74 -5.31
C GLU A 439 7.28 -6.90 -4.66
N ILE A 440 6.75 -5.84 -4.06
CA ILE A 440 5.45 -5.88 -3.41
C ILE A 440 4.37 -5.88 -4.50
N ASP A 441 3.74 -7.03 -4.66
CA ASP A 441 2.67 -7.28 -5.63
C ASP A 441 1.49 -7.95 -4.92
N GLY A 442 0.27 -7.49 -5.15
CA GLY A 442 -0.88 -8.06 -4.46
C GLY A 442 -2.24 -7.47 -4.83
N ARG A 443 -3.27 -7.97 -4.18
CA ARG A 443 -4.65 -7.47 -4.31
C ARG A 443 -5.03 -6.75 -3.04
N TRP A 444 -5.66 -5.59 -3.19
CA TRP A 444 -6.14 -4.81 -2.06
C TRP A 444 -7.66 -4.67 -2.07
N ARG A 445 -8.24 -4.51 -0.88
CA ARG A 445 -9.67 -4.26 -0.69
C ARG A 445 -9.89 -3.20 0.39
N TRP A 446 -10.74 -2.22 0.10
CA TRP A 446 -11.24 -1.26 1.08
C TRP A 446 -12.72 -1.55 1.35
N ALA A 447 -13.05 -1.98 2.56
CA ALA A 447 -14.43 -2.25 2.97
C ALA A 447 -14.60 -2.05 4.49
N GLY A 448 -15.74 -1.49 4.91
CA GLY A 448 -16.04 -1.32 6.34
C GLY A 448 -15.01 -0.48 7.11
N GLY A 449 -14.35 0.48 6.45
CA GLY A 449 -13.32 1.33 7.07
C GLY A 449 -11.95 0.66 7.25
N ALA A 450 -11.70 -0.49 6.63
CA ALA A 450 -10.42 -1.18 6.65
C ALA A 450 -9.88 -1.42 5.23
N LEU A 451 -8.56 -1.25 5.07
CA LEU A 451 -7.80 -1.69 3.89
C LEU A 451 -7.17 -3.04 4.20
N THR A 452 -7.33 -4.02 3.32
CA THR A 452 -6.52 -5.24 3.31
C THR A 452 -5.67 -5.29 2.05
N LEU A 453 -4.48 -5.89 2.14
CA LEU A 453 -3.58 -6.17 1.03
C LEU A 453 -3.00 -7.57 1.23
N ASP A 454 -3.24 -8.45 0.27
CA ASP A 454 -2.74 -9.82 0.26
C ASP A 454 -1.86 -10.03 -0.97
N GLY A 455 -0.65 -10.53 -0.80
CA GLY A 455 0.34 -10.59 -1.87
C GLY A 455 1.68 -11.18 -1.49
N GLY A 456 2.67 -10.92 -2.33
CA GLY A 456 4.07 -11.27 -2.09
C GLY A 456 4.93 -10.03 -1.90
N LEU A 457 6.10 -10.23 -1.29
CA LEU A 457 7.17 -9.23 -1.24
C LEU A 457 8.52 -9.90 -1.07
N ALA A 458 9.56 -9.12 -1.32
CA ALA A 458 10.94 -9.39 -0.95
C ALA A 458 11.34 -8.49 0.22
N VAL A 459 12.21 -8.98 1.10
CA VAL A 459 12.92 -8.16 2.08
C VAL A 459 14.42 -8.36 1.90
N ALA A 460 15.15 -7.26 1.91
CA ALA A 460 16.61 -7.23 1.84
C ALA A 460 17.17 -6.37 2.97
N ASP A 461 18.44 -6.58 3.25
CA ASP A 461 19.19 -5.74 4.16
C ASP A 461 19.38 -4.33 3.58
N ALA A 462 19.47 -3.32 4.45
CA ALA A 462 19.77 -1.94 4.06
C ALA A 462 21.18 -1.49 4.48
N GLU A 463 21.96 -2.36 5.13
CA GLU A 463 23.35 -2.10 5.49
C GLU A 463 24.29 -2.09 4.27
N GLN A 464 25.50 -1.55 4.41
CA GLN A 464 26.47 -1.51 3.30
C GLN A 464 26.95 -2.91 2.88
N VAL A 465 27.01 -3.82 3.84
CA VAL A 465 27.33 -5.23 3.63
C VAL A 465 26.12 -6.00 4.12
N ASP A 466 25.43 -6.66 3.20
CA ASP A 466 24.21 -7.40 3.50
C ASP A 466 24.49 -8.51 4.53
N ARG A 467 23.77 -8.50 5.65
CA ARG A 467 23.90 -9.53 6.70
C ARG A 467 23.25 -10.84 6.29
N PHE A 468 22.32 -10.81 5.33
CA PHE A 468 21.60 -11.98 4.83
C PHE A 468 21.19 -11.78 3.38
N GLU A 469 21.06 -12.90 2.65
CA GLU A 469 20.53 -12.93 1.29
C GLU A 469 19.04 -12.56 1.27
N PRO A 470 18.54 -11.82 0.26
CA PRO A 470 17.14 -11.40 0.22
C PRO A 470 16.15 -12.55 0.45
N LEU A 471 15.17 -12.32 1.32
CA LEU A 471 14.14 -13.29 1.65
C LEU A 471 12.81 -12.93 0.99
N PHE A 472 12.02 -13.94 0.65
CA PHE A 472 10.79 -13.77 -0.13
C PHE A 472 9.58 -14.36 0.56
N SER A 473 8.47 -13.63 0.51
CA SER A 473 7.16 -14.06 0.95
C SER A 473 6.18 -14.10 -0.23
N ARG A 474 5.32 -15.12 -0.27
CA ARG A 474 4.27 -15.28 -1.29
C ARG A 474 2.87 -15.06 -0.75
N ASP A 475 2.75 -14.99 0.57
CA ASP A 475 1.52 -15.05 1.35
C ASP A 475 1.49 -13.98 2.44
N ALA A 476 2.11 -12.84 2.17
CA ALA A 476 2.06 -11.69 3.05
C ALA A 476 0.65 -11.09 3.06
N SER A 477 0.18 -10.78 4.27
CA SER A 477 -1.10 -10.12 4.49
C SER A 477 -0.87 -8.83 5.29
N LEU A 478 -1.62 -7.80 4.95
CA LEU A 478 -1.63 -6.52 5.64
C LEU A 478 -3.08 -6.08 5.84
N ARG A 479 -3.39 -5.60 7.04
CA ARG A 479 -4.65 -4.95 7.39
C ARG A 479 -4.36 -3.59 8.01
N PHE A 480 -4.90 -2.54 7.40
CA PHE A 480 -4.92 -1.20 7.96
C PHE A 480 -6.33 -0.82 8.40
N ALA A 481 -6.49 -0.47 9.68
CA ALA A 481 -7.75 0.01 10.24
C ALA A 481 -7.48 0.93 11.44
N GLY A 482 -8.19 2.06 11.53
CA GLY A 482 -8.11 2.96 12.70
C GLY A 482 -6.70 3.50 12.99
N GLY A 483 -5.86 3.71 11.97
CA GLY A 483 -4.50 4.22 12.15
C GLY A 483 -3.45 3.16 12.50
N VAL A 484 -3.83 1.88 12.57
CA VAL A 484 -2.94 0.75 12.87
C VAL A 484 -2.80 -0.14 11.64
N ILE A 485 -1.58 -0.56 11.35
CA ILE A 485 -1.22 -1.59 10.37
C ILE A 485 -0.86 -2.85 11.15
N ASP A 486 -1.60 -3.93 10.93
CA ASP A 486 -1.24 -5.28 11.35
C ASP A 486 -0.84 -6.07 10.09
N ALA A 487 0.33 -6.70 10.07
CA ALA A 487 0.79 -7.48 8.93
C ALA A 487 1.41 -8.81 9.37
N THR A 488 1.30 -9.81 8.51
CA THR A 488 1.92 -11.12 8.70
C THR A 488 2.63 -11.52 7.41
N ALA A 489 3.83 -12.08 7.52
CA ALA A 489 4.55 -12.57 6.35
C ALA A 489 5.37 -13.79 6.71
N GLY A 490 5.36 -14.77 5.82
CA GLY A 490 6.23 -15.92 5.88
C GLY A 490 7.39 -15.78 4.92
N PHE A 491 8.64 -15.82 5.39
CA PHE A 491 9.84 -15.61 4.57
C PHE A 491 10.60 -16.91 4.29
N SER A 492 11.00 -17.08 3.03
CA SER A 492 11.77 -18.21 2.52
C SER A 492 12.95 -17.74 1.67
N GLU A 493 13.98 -18.57 1.55
CA GLU A 493 15.04 -18.40 0.56
C GLU A 493 14.52 -18.69 -0.86
N ARG A 494 15.02 -17.95 -1.86
CA ARG A 494 14.43 -17.92 -3.21
C ARG A 494 14.65 -19.20 -4.02
N LYS A 495 15.87 -19.73 -4.04
CA LYS A 495 16.31 -20.81 -4.95
C LYS A 495 15.78 -22.16 -4.48
N THR A 496 15.91 -22.45 -3.21
CA THR A 496 15.52 -23.71 -2.57
C THR A 496 14.07 -23.70 -2.08
N GLY A 497 13.51 -22.52 -1.80
CA GLY A 497 12.19 -22.38 -1.17
C GLY A 497 12.19 -22.69 0.33
N THR A 498 13.37 -22.88 0.93
CA THR A 498 13.52 -23.19 2.36
C THR A 498 12.90 -22.09 3.21
N LYS A 499 11.97 -22.47 4.08
CA LYS A 499 11.33 -21.55 5.01
C LYS A 499 12.32 -21.11 6.07
N ILE A 500 12.49 -19.80 6.24
CA ILE A 500 13.43 -19.21 7.21
C ILE A 500 12.70 -18.80 8.48
N LEU A 501 11.67 -17.95 8.36
CA LEU A 501 10.95 -17.41 9.51
C LEU A 501 9.53 -16.96 9.18
N ASP A 502 8.72 -16.81 10.22
CA ASP A 502 7.45 -16.07 10.18
C ASP A 502 7.60 -14.73 10.90
N THR A 503 6.87 -13.73 10.43
CA THR A 503 6.86 -12.38 10.99
C THR A 503 5.44 -11.91 11.27
N VAL A 504 5.25 -11.29 12.44
CA VAL A 504 4.05 -10.51 12.78
C VAL A 504 4.47 -9.07 13.04
N ILE A 505 3.86 -8.12 12.35
CA ILE A 505 4.18 -6.70 12.42
C ILE A 505 2.97 -5.94 12.91
N ARG A 506 3.19 -5.00 13.83
CA ARG A 506 2.19 -4.01 14.23
C ARG A 506 2.79 -2.62 14.19
N HIS A 507 2.17 -1.70 13.45
CA HIS A 507 2.66 -0.34 13.29
C HIS A 507 1.54 0.70 13.47
N ARG A 508 1.81 1.78 14.19
CA ARG A 508 0.88 2.89 14.43
C ARG A 508 1.33 4.12 13.64
N LEU A 509 0.49 4.58 12.71
CA LEU A 509 0.83 5.73 11.85
C LEU A 509 0.88 7.07 12.60
N GLY A 510 0.13 7.19 13.70
CA GLY A 510 -0.03 8.48 14.41
C GLY A 510 1.25 8.99 15.08
N ASP A 511 2.07 8.09 15.61
CA ASP A 511 3.35 8.41 16.27
C ASP A 511 4.55 7.69 15.62
N GLY A 512 4.33 6.92 14.55
CA GLY A 512 5.37 6.22 13.82
C GLY A 512 5.99 5.03 14.57
N THR A 513 5.40 4.59 15.68
CA THR A 513 5.93 3.48 16.48
C THR A 513 5.46 2.12 15.95
N GLY A 514 6.23 1.08 16.19
CA GLY A 514 5.82 -0.28 15.83
C GLY A 514 6.74 -1.35 16.37
N SER A 515 6.34 -2.60 16.14
CA SER A 515 7.10 -3.78 16.50
C SER A 515 6.98 -4.87 15.43
N ALA A 516 7.98 -5.73 15.38
CA ALA A 516 7.98 -6.95 14.58
C ALA A 516 8.46 -8.13 15.44
N ASP A 517 7.63 -9.17 15.52
CA ASP A 517 7.97 -10.45 16.13
C ASP A 517 8.41 -11.42 15.03
N LEU A 518 9.58 -12.03 15.20
CA LEU A 518 10.19 -12.99 14.30
C LEU A 518 10.16 -14.37 14.96
N VAL A 519 9.74 -15.39 14.23
CA VAL A 519 9.69 -16.77 14.75
C VAL A 519 10.34 -17.73 13.77
N VAL A 520 11.41 -18.38 14.20
CA VAL A 520 12.06 -19.50 13.51
C VAL A 520 11.61 -20.78 14.20
N ARG A 521 10.61 -21.46 13.62
CA ARG A 521 10.07 -22.71 14.20
C ARG A 521 11.11 -23.83 14.16
N GLU A 522 11.73 -24.01 13.00
CA GLU A 522 12.84 -24.93 12.77
C GLU A 522 13.46 -24.58 11.42
N LEU A 523 14.72 -24.14 11.43
CA LEU A 523 15.53 -23.98 10.23
C LEU A 523 16.58 -25.08 10.20
N ARG A 524 16.48 -26.00 9.24
CA ARG A 524 17.39 -27.15 9.13
C ARG A 524 18.48 -26.89 8.10
N PHE A 525 19.72 -27.16 8.48
CA PHE A 525 20.89 -27.16 7.60
C PHE A 525 21.32 -28.60 7.28
N GLY A 526 21.75 -28.82 6.04
CA GLY A 526 22.19 -30.11 5.51
C GLY A 526 22.47 -30.02 4.00
N GLU A 527 22.57 -31.15 3.30
CA GLU A 527 22.95 -31.17 1.86
C GLU A 527 22.08 -30.27 0.97
N GLY A 528 20.80 -30.09 1.30
CA GLY A 528 19.87 -29.27 0.53
C GLY A 528 19.89 -27.76 0.85
N PHE A 529 20.42 -27.36 2.02
CA PHE A 529 20.47 -25.97 2.44
C PHE A 529 21.62 -25.74 3.43
N GLN A 530 22.57 -24.89 3.07
CA GLN A 530 23.75 -24.54 3.87
C GLN A 530 23.69 -23.06 4.33
N PRO A 531 24.36 -22.69 5.44
CA PRO A 531 24.31 -21.33 5.99
C PRO A 531 24.78 -20.22 5.03
N ASP A 532 25.74 -20.52 4.15
CA ASP A 532 26.23 -19.59 3.13
C ASP A 532 25.16 -19.20 2.10
N GLN A 533 24.12 -20.02 1.94
CA GLN A 533 22.96 -19.70 1.11
C GLN A 533 21.97 -18.73 1.80
N LEU A 534 22.08 -18.56 3.12
CA LEU A 534 21.31 -17.58 3.89
C LEU A 534 22.11 -16.29 4.14
N THR A 535 23.42 -16.41 4.34
CA THR A 535 24.27 -15.26 4.65
C THR A 535 25.71 -15.47 4.17
N HIS A 536 26.24 -14.48 3.45
CA HIS A 536 27.65 -14.45 3.06
C HIS A 536 28.60 -14.42 4.25
N LEU A 537 28.12 -14.04 5.44
CA LEU A 537 28.93 -13.99 6.66
C LEU A 537 29.39 -15.39 7.12
N ALA A 538 28.75 -16.46 6.63
CA ALA A 538 29.16 -17.83 6.91
C ALA A 538 30.31 -18.32 6.02
N LEU A 539 30.55 -17.68 4.87
CA LEU A 539 31.58 -18.09 3.91
C LEU A 539 32.97 -18.05 4.55
N GLY A 540 33.68 -19.17 4.50
CA GLY A 540 35.02 -19.31 5.09
C GLY A 540 35.06 -19.33 6.62
N VAL A 541 33.88 -19.36 7.28
CA VAL A 541 33.75 -19.50 8.74
C VAL A 541 33.26 -20.90 9.10
N VAL A 542 32.16 -21.34 8.48
CA VAL A 542 31.57 -22.66 8.66
C VAL A 542 31.15 -23.25 7.31
N ALA A 543 31.22 -24.58 7.20
CA ALA A 543 30.76 -25.34 6.04
C ALA A 543 30.20 -26.69 6.48
N ASN A 544 29.50 -27.40 5.59
CA ASN A 544 28.99 -28.76 5.81
C ASN A 544 28.17 -28.89 7.11
N VAL A 545 27.32 -27.90 7.38
CA VAL A 545 26.52 -27.86 8.60
C VAL A 545 25.38 -28.88 8.52
N GLN A 546 25.26 -29.72 9.54
CA GLN A 546 24.13 -30.63 9.76
C GLN A 546 23.52 -30.33 11.14
N GLY A 547 22.33 -29.76 11.15
CA GLY A 547 21.68 -29.36 12.39
C GLY A 547 20.43 -28.54 12.17
N SER A 548 19.83 -28.06 13.26
CA SER A 548 18.68 -27.17 13.20
C SER A 548 18.79 -26.00 14.16
N VAL A 549 18.24 -24.86 13.74
CA VAL A 549 18.13 -23.64 14.54
C VAL A 549 16.67 -23.38 14.84
N VAL A 550 16.37 -23.07 16.08
CA VAL A 550 15.05 -22.61 16.55
C VAL A 550 15.23 -21.30 17.30
N GLY A 551 14.23 -20.42 17.27
CA GLY A 551 14.34 -19.18 18.01
C GLY A 551 13.26 -18.15 17.71
N ASP A 552 13.37 -17.04 18.42
CA ASP A 552 12.51 -15.88 18.29
C ASP A 552 13.32 -14.58 18.34
N GLY A 553 12.78 -13.57 17.68
CA GLY A 553 13.33 -12.22 17.65
C GLY A 553 12.24 -11.18 17.83
N HIS A 554 12.60 -10.04 18.38
CA HIS A 554 11.70 -8.93 18.61
C HIS A 554 12.40 -7.62 18.25
N ILE A 555 11.78 -6.85 17.36
CA ILE A 555 12.27 -5.55 16.92
C ILE A 555 11.23 -4.50 17.29
N GLU A 556 11.65 -3.41 17.92
CA GLU A 556 10.81 -2.26 18.24
C GLU A 556 11.42 -1.01 17.59
N TRP A 557 10.57 -0.15 17.03
CA TRP A 557 11.00 1.14 16.52
C TRP A 557 10.11 2.27 17.01
N THR A 558 10.75 3.42 17.18
CA THR A 558 10.15 4.70 17.56
C THR A 558 10.76 5.80 16.71
N ALA A 559 10.34 7.05 16.93
CA ALA A 559 10.99 8.20 16.31
C ALA A 559 12.47 8.36 16.72
N ASP A 560 12.86 7.85 17.89
CA ASP A 560 14.21 8.01 18.45
C ASP A 560 15.20 6.94 17.96
N GLY A 561 14.70 5.84 17.38
CA GLY A 561 15.55 4.75 16.88
C GLY A 561 14.90 3.37 16.96
N VAL A 562 15.73 2.35 16.74
CA VAL A 562 15.35 0.93 16.70
C VAL A 562 16.07 0.17 17.82
N LYS A 563 15.35 -0.72 18.49
CA LYS A 563 15.91 -1.70 19.43
C LYS A 563 15.53 -3.08 18.96
N SER A 564 16.41 -4.05 19.15
CA SER A 564 16.14 -5.42 18.75
C SER A 564 16.72 -6.42 19.74
N ARG A 565 16.09 -7.57 19.89
CA ARG A 565 16.54 -8.66 20.79
C ARG A 565 16.12 -10.00 20.20
N GLY A 566 16.72 -11.09 20.66
CA GLY A 566 16.30 -12.42 20.20
C GLY A 566 17.02 -13.54 20.93
N THR A 567 16.46 -14.74 20.86
CA THR A 567 17.06 -15.96 21.41
C THR A 567 17.04 -17.05 20.35
N PHE A 568 18.21 -17.59 20.02
CA PHE A 568 18.36 -18.65 19.02
C PHE A 568 19.14 -19.81 19.62
N ALA A 569 18.66 -21.02 19.40
CA ALA A 569 19.28 -22.22 19.93
C ALA A 569 19.54 -23.23 18.83
N THR A 570 20.63 -23.96 19.00
CA THR A 570 20.94 -25.16 18.25
C THR A 570 21.38 -26.26 19.21
N ALA A 571 21.09 -27.51 18.86
CA ALA A 571 21.48 -28.68 19.62
C ALA A 571 22.05 -29.75 18.70
N ASN A 572 23.09 -30.42 19.17
CA ASN A 572 23.73 -31.54 18.47
C ASN A 572 24.02 -31.26 16.98
N THR A 573 24.60 -30.09 16.70
CA THR A 573 24.95 -29.69 15.32
C THR A 573 26.37 -30.08 14.99
N ASP A 574 26.54 -30.65 13.80
CA ASP A 574 27.84 -30.96 13.23
C ASP A 574 28.18 -29.92 12.17
N LEU A 575 29.44 -29.48 12.12
CA LEU A 575 29.92 -28.51 11.15
C LEU A 575 31.42 -28.64 10.90
N ALA A 576 31.88 -28.16 9.75
CA ALA A 576 33.29 -27.95 9.47
C ALA A 576 33.63 -26.48 9.73
N ALA A 577 34.58 -26.21 10.63
CA ALA A 577 35.13 -24.89 10.86
C ALA A 577 36.54 -24.77 10.28
N ALA A 578 37.08 -23.56 10.18
CA ALA A 578 38.46 -23.33 9.73
C ALA A 578 39.52 -24.05 10.60
N PHE A 579 39.19 -24.33 11.87
CA PHE A 579 40.03 -25.10 12.79
C PHE A 579 39.69 -26.60 12.80
N GLY A 580 38.94 -27.12 11.82
CA GLY A 580 38.60 -28.54 11.69
C GLY A 580 37.14 -28.89 12.00
N PRO A 581 36.76 -30.18 11.85
CA PRO A 581 35.41 -30.65 12.12
C PRO A 581 35.01 -30.49 13.59
N VAL A 582 33.74 -30.16 13.79
CA VAL A 582 33.07 -29.96 15.07
C VAL A 582 31.84 -30.86 15.09
N THR A 583 31.67 -31.65 16.15
CA THR A 583 30.48 -32.50 16.32
C THR A 583 29.74 -32.19 17.62
N GLY A 584 28.42 -32.34 17.59
CA GLY A 584 27.57 -32.20 18.77
C GLY A 584 27.48 -30.77 19.34
N LEU A 585 27.69 -29.73 18.53
CA LEU A 585 27.58 -28.33 18.99
C LEU A 585 26.18 -28.04 19.52
N THR A 586 26.12 -27.60 20.77
CA THR A 586 24.90 -27.17 21.45
C THR A 586 25.12 -25.81 22.08
N THR A 587 24.31 -24.82 21.70
CA THR A 587 24.41 -23.47 22.23
C THR A 587 23.07 -22.74 22.17
N THR A 588 22.92 -21.72 23.03
CA THR A 588 21.82 -20.77 22.99
C THR A 588 22.41 -19.37 23.01
N LEU A 589 22.11 -18.60 21.96
CA LEU A 589 22.53 -17.24 21.74
C LEU A 589 21.41 -16.28 22.16
N THR A 590 21.71 -15.38 23.10
CA THR A 590 20.81 -14.29 23.48
C THR A 590 21.34 -12.96 22.95
N PHE A 591 20.62 -12.36 22.02
CA PHE A 591 20.93 -11.07 21.40
C PHE A 591 20.31 -9.92 22.19
N ASP A 592 21.15 -8.99 22.64
CA ASP A 592 20.73 -7.69 23.18
C ASP A 592 20.52 -6.65 22.06
N ASP A 593 21.11 -6.91 20.87
CA ASP A 593 20.88 -6.20 19.61
C ASP A 593 20.97 -7.20 18.45
N LEU A 594 19.82 -7.77 18.07
CA LEU A 594 19.71 -8.75 16.99
C LEU A 594 20.10 -8.17 15.62
N LEU A 595 19.69 -6.94 15.32
CA LEU A 595 20.05 -6.25 14.09
C LEU A 595 21.56 -5.95 14.07
N GLY A 596 22.12 -5.48 15.18
CA GLY A 596 23.57 -5.28 15.29
C GLY A 596 24.40 -6.58 15.37
N LEU A 597 23.76 -7.75 15.42
CA LEU A 597 24.37 -9.06 15.66
C LEU A 597 25.25 -9.08 16.94
N LYS A 598 24.75 -8.48 18.02
CA LYS A 598 25.41 -8.41 19.34
C LYS A 598 24.67 -9.21 20.38
N THR A 599 25.42 -9.97 21.17
CA THR A 599 24.89 -10.78 22.27
C THR A 599 25.21 -10.21 23.62
N ALA A 600 24.50 -10.67 24.66
CA ALA A 600 24.97 -10.51 26.02
C ALA A 600 26.34 -11.20 26.21
N PRO A 601 27.19 -10.75 27.15
CA PRO A 601 28.44 -11.43 27.50
C PRO A 601 28.20 -12.84 28.07
N ARG A 602 29.22 -13.69 28.08
CA ARG A 602 29.21 -15.04 28.67
C ARG A 602 28.17 -16.00 28.07
N GLN A 603 27.98 -15.96 26.75
CA GLN A 603 27.26 -17.02 26.03
C GLN A 603 28.06 -18.33 26.14
N GLN A 604 27.37 -19.46 26.21
CA GLN A 604 28.03 -20.77 26.35
C GLN A 604 27.78 -21.65 25.12
N ALA A 605 28.84 -22.20 24.57
CA ALA A 605 28.79 -23.27 23.59
C ALA A 605 29.39 -24.55 24.18
N ARG A 606 28.66 -25.66 24.06
CA ARG A 606 29.17 -27.00 24.40
C ARG A 606 29.37 -27.79 23.12
N VAL A 607 30.46 -28.54 23.07
CA VAL A 607 30.86 -29.30 21.89
C VAL A 607 31.26 -30.70 22.33
N GLN A 608 30.80 -31.71 21.60
CA GLN A 608 31.14 -33.11 21.90
C GLN A 608 32.58 -33.42 21.45
N GLU A 609 32.96 -33.03 20.24
CA GLU A 609 34.33 -33.16 19.73
C GLU A 609 34.69 -31.99 18.82
N VAL A 610 35.93 -31.51 18.94
CA VAL A 610 36.59 -30.63 17.95
C VAL A 610 37.88 -31.31 17.51
N ASN A 611 38.12 -31.38 16.20
CA ASN A 611 39.30 -32.08 15.67
C ASN A 611 40.11 -31.23 14.68
N PRO A 612 41.00 -30.34 15.16
CA PRO A 612 41.96 -29.61 14.33
C PRO A 612 43.11 -30.47 13.79
N GLY A 613 43.04 -31.81 13.90
CA GLY A 613 44.14 -32.75 13.74
C GLY A 613 44.41 -33.56 15.01
N ILE A 614 44.08 -32.98 16.17
CA ILE A 614 44.08 -33.63 17.49
C ILE A 614 42.66 -33.55 18.06
N PRO A 615 41.94 -34.67 18.23
CA PRO A 615 40.58 -34.63 18.75
C PRO A 615 40.58 -34.21 20.23
N VAL A 616 39.79 -33.19 20.55
CA VAL A 616 39.47 -32.78 21.92
C VAL A 616 37.97 -32.94 22.15
N VAL A 617 37.61 -33.58 23.27
CA VAL A 617 36.21 -33.96 23.56
C VAL A 617 35.65 -33.17 24.73
N ASP A 618 34.31 -33.08 24.80
CA ASP A 618 33.54 -32.48 25.90
C ASP A 618 33.96 -31.04 26.25
N GLY A 619 34.02 -30.20 25.23
CA GLY A 619 34.42 -28.80 25.34
C GLY A 619 33.32 -27.85 25.80
N ALA A 620 33.69 -26.83 26.57
CA ALA A 620 32.84 -25.69 26.88
C ALA A 620 33.56 -24.37 26.59
N ILE A 621 32.94 -23.51 25.79
CA ILE A 621 33.48 -22.21 25.35
C ILE A 621 32.56 -21.09 25.82
N GLU A 622 33.13 -20.05 26.42
CA GLU A 622 32.46 -18.80 26.78
C GLU A 622 32.81 -17.71 25.76
N TYR A 623 31.80 -17.05 25.21
CA TYR A 623 31.98 -16.08 24.13
C TYR A 623 30.90 -15.00 24.08
N GLU A 624 31.16 -13.97 23.29
CA GLU A 624 30.26 -12.84 23.02
C GLU A 624 30.40 -12.37 21.57
N LEU A 625 29.28 -12.09 20.91
CA LEU A 625 29.26 -11.44 19.61
C LEU A 625 29.30 -9.92 19.78
N LEU A 626 30.32 -9.28 19.20
CA LEU A 626 30.53 -7.83 19.31
C LEU A 626 29.88 -7.02 18.17
N GLY A 627 29.28 -7.70 17.19
CA GLY A 627 28.87 -7.11 15.92
C GLY A 627 30.04 -6.95 14.94
N ASP A 628 29.76 -6.49 13.72
CA ASP A 628 30.74 -6.28 12.64
C ASP A 628 31.61 -7.52 12.34
N ASN A 629 31.01 -8.72 12.38
CA ASN A 629 31.72 -10.00 12.24
C ASN A 629 32.88 -10.20 13.24
N ARG A 630 32.76 -9.68 14.46
CA ARG A 630 33.73 -9.89 15.55
C ARG A 630 33.14 -10.75 16.67
N VAL A 631 33.94 -11.70 17.13
CA VAL A 631 33.60 -12.59 18.25
C VAL A 631 34.67 -12.47 19.31
N ARG A 632 34.26 -12.14 20.53
CA ARG A 632 35.13 -12.19 21.71
C ARG A 632 35.01 -13.55 22.36
N ILE A 633 36.11 -14.29 22.37
CA ILE A 633 36.26 -15.47 23.20
C ILE A 633 36.64 -15.00 24.60
N GLU A 634 35.86 -15.39 25.60
CA GLU A 634 36.12 -15.06 27.01
C GLU A 634 36.89 -16.18 27.71
N GLY A 635 36.75 -17.41 27.21
CA GLY A 635 37.56 -18.54 27.61
C GLY A 635 37.02 -19.85 27.05
N GLY A 636 37.76 -20.93 27.22
CA GLY A 636 37.28 -22.27 26.91
C GLY A 636 37.97 -23.32 27.77
N ARG A 637 37.32 -24.46 27.97
CA ARG A 637 37.86 -25.55 28.78
C ARG A 637 37.48 -26.89 28.18
N TRP A 638 38.44 -27.82 28.17
CA TRP A 638 38.26 -29.20 27.75
C TRP A 638 38.97 -30.13 28.74
N PRO A 639 38.36 -31.25 29.15
CA PRO A 639 39.10 -32.38 29.71
C PRO A 639 40.10 -32.89 28.66
N PHE A 640 41.38 -32.95 28.99
CA PHE A 640 42.41 -33.34 28.02
C PHE A 640 43.47 -34.24 28.66
N ALA A 641 43.57 -35.48 28.19
CA ALA A 641 44.58 -36.47 28.59
C ALA A 641 44.86 -36.53 30.13
N GLY A 642 43.81 -36.63 30.95
CA GLY A 642 43.90 -36.71 32.41
C GLY A 642 44.09 -35.36 33.13
N GLY A 643 44.25 -34.27 32.38
CA GLY A 643 44.27 -32.89 32.87
C GLY A 643 43.23 -32.02 32.16
N GLU A 644 43.55 -30.75 31.93
CA GLU A 644 42.69 -29.76 31.27
C GLU A 644 43.44 -29.00 30.17
N LEU A 645 42.71 -28.58 29.13
CA LEU A 645 43.14 -27.62 28.13
C LEU A 645 42.29 -26.37 28.26
N LEU A 646 42.91 -25.20 28.44
CA LEU A 646 42.24 -23.93 28.71
C LEU A 646 42.52 -22.92 27.60
N LEU A 647 41.49 -22.39 26.96
CA LEU A 647 41.62 -21.35 25.93
C LEU A 647 41.63 -19.96 26.54
N HIS A 648 42.63 -19.14 26.18
CA HIS A 648 42.76 -17.76 26.61
C HIS A 648 41.73 -16.83 25.95
N PRO A 649 41.33 -15.74 26.63
CA PRO A 649 40.48 -14.72 26.04
C PRO A 649 41.15 -14.09 24.81
N THR A 650 40.41 -13.97 23.72
CA THR A 650 40.88 -13.30 22.50
C THR A 650 39.71 -12.69 21.72
N THR A 651 39.99 -11.82 20.75
CA THR A 651 38.97 -11.30 19.83
C THR A 651 39.29 -11.76 18.42
N LEU A 652 38.37 -12.51 17.83
CA LEU A 652 38.42 -12.99 16.46
C LEU A 652 37.68 -11.99 15.57
N ASN A 653 38.35 -11.53 14.51
CA ASN A 653 37.75 -10.69 13.49
C ASN A 653 37.59 -11.48 12.20
N PHE A 654 36.35 -11.80 11.83
CA PHE A 654 36.04 -12.55 10.63
C PHE A 654 35.81 -11.66 9.40
N ALA A 655 35.86 -10.33 9.55
CA ALA A 655 35.80 -9.38 8.44
C ALA A 655 37.17 -9.08 7.79
N ALA A 656 38.28 -9.51 8.42
CA ALA A 656 39.62 -9.26 7.95
C ALA A 656 40.32 -10.56 7.55
N ASP A 657 41.09 -10.52 6.46
CA ASP A 657 41.96 -11.62 6.02
C ASP A 657 43.25 -11.67 6.87
N GLN A 658 43.08 -11.88 8.17
CA GLN A 658 44.19 -11.95 9.13
C GLN A 658 44.25 -13.33 9.79
N PRO A 659 45.46 -13.86 10.06
CA PRO A 659 45.62 -15.09 10.82
C PRO A 659 44.97 -14.96 12.21
N ARG A 660 44.17 -15.96 12.57
CA ARG A 660 43.42 -16.01 13.83
C ARG A 660 44.29 -16.68 14.87
N ARG A 661 44.71 -15.91 15.88
CA ARG A 661 45.62 -16.40 16.93
C ARG A 661 44.84 -16.78 18.19
N LEU A 662 44.99 -18.03 18.60
CA LEU A 662 44.42 -18.62 19.80
C LEU A 662 45.57 -19.12 20.69
N SER A 663 45.43 -19.03 22.01
CA SER A 663 46.46 -19.51 22.94
C SER A 663 45.81 -20.45 23.94
N PHE A 664 46.35 -21.66 24.06
CA PHE A 664 45.81 -22.69 24.93
C PHE A 664 46.80 -23.05 26.03
N ASP A 665 46.39 -23.03 27.29
CA ASP A 665 47.17 -23.59 28.38
C ASP A 665 46.85 -25.07 28.55
N VAL A 666 47.90 -25.87 28.61
CA VAL A 666 47.87 -27.28 28.99
C VAL A 666 48.10 -27.34 30.49
N VAL A 667 47.20 -27.97 31.24
CA VAL A 667 47.28 -28.03 32.72
C VAL A 667 47.14 -29.47 33.20
N GLY A 668 48.24 -30.01 33.73
CA GLY A 668 48.28 -31.29 34.43
C GLY A 668 48.08 -32.51 33.54
N VAL A 669 48.37 -32.40 32.25
CA VAL A 669 48.22 -33.49 31.27
C VAL A 669 49.14 -34.64 31.60
N GLU A 670 48.57 -35.86 31.64
CA GLU A 670 49.31 -37.07 31.96
C GLU A 670 49.96 -37.66 30.71
N ALA A 671 51.28 -37.80 30.73
CA ALA A 671 52.08 -38.26 29.60
C ALA A 671 51.62 -39.62 29.06
N ALA A 672 51.27 -40.55 29.96
CA ALA A 672 50.84 -41.89 29.61
C ALA A 672 49.49 -41.87 28.87
N VAL A 673 48.54 -41.07 29.36
CA VAL A 673 47.21 -40.92 28.76
C VAL A 673 47.31 -40.20 27.42
N PHE A 674 48.15 -39.16 27.34
CA PHE A 674 48.43 -38.45 26.09
C PHE A 674 49.03 -39.39 25.05
N LEU A 675 50.08 -40.16 25.36
CA LEU A 675 50.69 -41.07 24.37
C LEU A 675 49.76 -42.22 23.97
N GLN A 676 48.94 -42.75 24.89
CA GLN A 676 47.94 -43.79 24.61
C GLN A 676 46.85 -43.29 23.67
N ASN A 677 46.30 -42.09 23.92
CA ASN A 677 45.25 -41.52 23.08
C ASN A 677 45.71 -41.25 21.64
N PHE A 678 47.02 -41.08 21.43
CA PHE A 678 47.62 -40.77 20.13
C PHE A 678 48.26 -41.99 19.44
N GLY A 679 48.20 -43.18 20.05
CA GLY A 679 48.65 -44.44 19.42
C GLY A 679 50.17 -44.61 19.31
N PHE A 680 50.94 -44.03 20.24
CA PHE A 680 52.40 -44.22 20.27
C PHE A 680 52.79 -45.52 20.98
N ASP A 681 52.67 -46.66 20.29
CA ASP A 681 52.99 -47.98 20.88
C ASP A 681 54.48 -48.17 21.22
N ASN A 682 55.35 -47.42 20.54
CA ASN A 682 56.81 -47.55 20.66
C ASN A 682 57.44 -46.57 21.67
N ILE A 683 56.64 -45.76 22.37
CA ILE A 683 57.12 -44.77 23.35
C ILE A 683 56.23 -44.81 24.59
N ASN A 684 56.83 -45.09 25.75
CA ASN A 684 56.15 -45.00 27.04
C ASN A 684 56.69 -43.81 27.82
N ALA A 685 55.80 -42.92 28.29
CA ALA A 685 56.17 -41.82 29.17
C ALA A 685 55.29 -41.76 30.42
N THR A 686 55.88 -41.35 31.55
CA THR A 686 55.17 -40.99 32.79
C THR A 686 55.51 -39.55 33.15
N GLY A 687 54.66 -38.89 33.95
CA GLY A 687 54.82 -37.49 34.34
C GLY A 687 53.57 -36.65 34.03
N LYS A 688 53.46 -35.47 34.64
CA LYS A 688 52.42 -34.48 34.34
C LYS A 688 53.04 -33.25 33.70
N PHE A 689 52.32 -32.65 32.77
CA PHE A 689 52.81 -31.58 31.92
C PHE A 689 51.90 -30.35 31.99
N ASP A 690 52.51 -29.17 32.09
CA ASP A 690 51.87 -27.86 31.98
C ASP A 690 52.53 -27.06 30.86
N GLY A 691 51.81 -26.16 30.20
CA GLY A 691 52.42 -25.35 29.14
C GLY A 691 51.45 -24.42 28.45
N THR A 692 51.94 -23.70 27.44
CA THR A 692 51.12 -22.86 26.57
C THR A 692 51.36 -23.24 25.12
N LEU A 693 50.28 -23.36 24.36
CA LEU A 693 50.23 -23.71 22.95
C LEU A 693 49.57 -22.55 22.19
N PRO A 694 50.36 -21.59 21.67
CA PRO A 694 49.88 -20.61 20.72
C PRO A 694 49.61 -21.29 19.38
N VAL A 695 48.40 -21.12 18.87
CA VAL A 695 47.94 -21.68 17.61
C VAL A 695 47.49 -20.55 16.69
N GLU A 696 47.97 -20.57 15.45
CA GLU A 696 47.54 -19.67 14.41
C GLU A 696 46.72 -20.44 13.38
N PHE A 697 45.50 -19.98 13.11
CA PHE A 697 44.65 -20.52 12.06
C PHE A 697 44.58 -19.54 10.90
N ASP A 698 44.94 -20.00 9.70
CA ASP A 698 44.77 -19.27 8.45
C ASP A 698 43.93 -20.10 7.45
N GLY A 699 43.86 -19.68 6.18
CA GLY A 699 43.10 -20.39 5.16
C GLY A 699 43.66 -21.75 4.75
N LEU A 700 44.87 -22.13 5.22
CA LEU A 700 45.56 -23.37 4.87
C LEU A 700 45.52 -24.42 6.00
N GLY A 701 45.19 -24.02 7.23
CA GLY A 701 45.11 -24.92 8.38
C GLY A 701 45.44 -24.23 9.69
N GLY A 702 45.59 -25.02 10.76
CA GLY A 702 46.08 -24.54 12.05
C GLY A 702 47.53 -24.94 12.26
N ARG A 703 48.35 -24.04 12.82
CA ARG A 703 49.75 -24.34 13.17
C ARG A 703 50.09 -23.88 14.58
N ILE A 704 50.90 -24.66 15.29
CA ILE A 704 51.45 -24.28 16.58
C ILE A 704 52.69 -23.41 16.34
N VAL A 705 52.76 -22.27 17.02
CA VAL A 705 53.90 -21.34 16.95
C VAL A 705 54.46 -21.15 18.36
N ASP A 706 55.71 -21.58 18.54
CA ASP A 706 56.46 -21.51 19.81
C ASP A 706 55.71 -22.11 21.01
N GLY A 707 54.98 -23.21 20.77
CA GLY A 707 54.32 -23.94 21.84
C GLY A 707 55.35 -24.50 22.82
N ARG A 708 55.15 -24.32 24.12
CA ARG A 708 56.07 -24.78 25.16
C ARG A 708 55.32 -25.55 26.24
N ILE A 709 55.75 -26.77 26.50
CA ILE A 709 55.22 -27.64 27.55
C ILE A 709 56.36 -28.09 28.46
N ASP A 710 56.20 -27.95 29.76
CA ASP A 710 57.15 -28.29 30.81
C ASP A 710 56.58 -29.37 31.74
N ALA A 711 57.43 -30.29 32.20
CA ALA A 711 57.06 -31.27 33.21
C ALA A 711 56.91 -30.63 34.59
N ARG A 712 55.91 -31.05 35.36
CA ARG A 712 55.73 -30.66 36.76
C ARG A 712 56.80 -31.27 37.67
N ASP A 713 57.00 -30.62 38.81
CA ASP A 713 57.83 -31.11 39.91
C ASP A 713 57.49 -32.57 40.27
N GLY A 714 58.52 -33.41 40.29
CA GLY A 714 58.41 -34.87 40.43
C GLY A 714 58.90 -35.65 39.20
N GLY A 715 59.03 -34.97 38.06
CA GLY A 715 59.63 -35.52 36.85
C GLY A 715 58.87 -36.72 36.29
N GLY A 716 59.58 -37.58 35.56
CA GLY A 716 58.98 -38.75 34.95
C GLY A 716 59.98 -39.70 34.31
N THR A 717 59.47 -40.69 33.60
CA THR A 717 60.28 -41.65 32.84
C THR A 717 59.89 -41.64 31.38
N LEU A 718 60.84 -41.69 30.47
CA LEU A 718 60.64 -41.89 29.03
C LEU A 718 61.36 -43.18 28.60
N ALA A 719 60.66 -44.03 27.86
CA ALA A 719 61.20 -45.28 27.32
C ALA A 719 60.82 -45.42 25.85
N TYR A 720 61.83 -45.42 24.98
CA TYR A 720 61.68 -45.74 23.55
C TYR A 720 61.86 -47.25 23.31
N VAL A 721 60.92 -47.89 22.62
CA VAL A 721 60.80 -49.34 22.42
C VAL A 721 60.83 -49.75 20.93
N GLY A 722 61.03 -48.82 19.99
CA GLY A 722 61.03 -49.13 18.55
C GLY A 722 62.23 -49.95 18.07
N GLU A 723 62.06 -50.71 16.98
CA GLU A 723 63.15 -51.43 16.29
C GLU A 723 64.13 -50.44 15.65
N LEU A 724 65.40 -50.53 16.05
CA LEU A 724 66.48 -49.72 15.46
C LEU A 724 66.78 -50.22 14.05
N SER A 725 66.64 -49.36 13.03
CA SER A 725 67.28 -49.61 11.75
C SER A 725 68.80 -49.55 11.94
N ASN A 726 69.41 -50.73 12.08
CA ASN A 726 70.84 -50.90 12.31
C ASN A 726 71.67 -50.20 11.22
N HIS A 727 72.21 -49.03 11.54
CA HIS A 727 73.42 -48.51 10.91
C HIS A 727 74.38 -48.01 11.98
N ASN A 728 75.66 -48.23 11.74
CA ASN A 728 76.77 -48.21 12.67
C ASN A 728 76.90 -46.85 13.42
N LEU A 729 76.21 -46.71 14.54
CA LEU A 729 76.29 -45.54 15.41
C LEU A 729 77.53 -45.69 16.31
N GLY A 730 78.39 -44.67 16.37
CA GLY A 730 79.59 -44.67 17.20
C GLY A 730 79.31 -44.88 18.70
N THR A 731 80.35 -45.09 19.52
CA THR A 731 80.24 -45.39 20.97
C THR A 731 79.38 -44.41 21.77
N ILE A 732 79.45 -43.12 21.46
CA ILE A 732 78.64 -42.06 22.12
C ILE A 732 77.17 -42.13 21.69
N ALA A 733 76.90 -42.44 20.43
CA ALA A 733 75.53 -42.57 19.93
C ALA A 733 74.84 -43.82 20.50
N ASN A 734 75.54 -44.96 20.59
CA ASN A 734 75.00 -46.15 21.26
C ASN A 734 74.71 -45.92 22.75
N PHE A 735 75.52 -45.11 23.44
CA PHE A 735 75.26 -44.70 24.82
C PHE A 735 74.01 -43.80 24.91
N ALA A 736 73.86 -42.83 24.01
CA ALA A 736 72.69 -41.96 23.96
C ALA A 736 71.39 -42.74 23.68
N PHE A 737 71.38 -43.67 22.73
CA PHE A 737 70.21 -44.54 22.46
C PHE A 737 69.94 -45.55 23.57
N GLY A 738 70.99 -46.10 24.21
CA GLY A 738 70.85 -46.94 25.39
C GLY A 738 70.22 -46.20 26.59
N ALA A 739 70.51 -44.90 26.75
CA ALA A 739 69.88 -44.05 27.75
C ALA A 739 68.39 -43.77 27.44
N LEU A 740 68.01 -43.65 26.16
CA LEU A 740 66.63 -43.44 25.72
C LEU A 740 65.72 -44.66 25.89
N ARG A 741 66.26 -45.88 26.04
CA ARG A 741 65.46 -47.09 26.39
C ARG A 741 64.85 -47.02 27.79
N SER A 742 65.46 -46.26 28.70
CA SER A 742 64.98 -46.08 30.08
C SER A 742 65.58 -44.81 30.67
N LEU A 743 64.98 -43.67 30.33
CA LEU A 743 65.41 -42.35 30.77
C LEU A 743 64.53 -41.90 31.94
N LYS A 744 65.12 -41.49 33.06
CA LYS A 744 64.42 -40.74 34.11
C LYS A 744 64.82 -39.28 33.99
N TYR A 745 63.85 -38.38 34.03
CA TYR A 745 64.05 -36.94 33.97
C TYR A 745 63.44 -36.27 35.20
N ASP A 746 64.09 -35.24 35.72
CA ASP A 746 63.55 -34.39 36.78
C ASP A 746 62.88 -33.14 36.19
N ASP A 747 63.40 -32.65 35.06
CA ASP A 747 62.88 -31.51 34.29
C ASP A 747 62.82 -31.90 32.79
N LEU A 748 61.72 -31.57 32.12
CA LEU A 748 61.53 -31.84 30.70
C LEU A 748 60.75 -30.69 30.08
N THR A 749 61.36 -30.07 29.07
CA THR A 749 60.73 -29.05 28.22
C THR A 749 60.52 -29.62 26.82
N ILE A 750 59.33 -29.44 26.26
CA ILE A 750 58.98 -29.70 24.88
C ILE A 750 58.63 -28.37 24.22
N ILE A 751 59.29 -28.05 23.12
CA ILE A 751 58.92 -26.95 22.24
C ILE A 751 58.30 -27.54 20.97
N LEU A 752 57.09 -27.10 20.65
CA LEU A 752 56.26 -27.60 19.55
C LEU A 752 56.07 -26.50 18.52
N ASN A 753 56.40 -26.80 17.26
CA ASN A 753 56.22 -25.92 16.13
C ASN A 753 55.78 -26.73 14.90
N GLY A 754 54.77 -26.27 14.17
CA GLY A 754 54.36 -26.91 12.90
C GLY A 754 52.86 -27.01 12.72
N ASP A 755 52.47 -27.56 11.57
CA ASP A 755 51.07 -27.66 11.16
C ASP A 755 50.36 -28.78 11.93
N LEU A 756 49.14 -28.52 12.41
CA LEU A 756 48.36 -29.44 13.24
C LEU A 756 47.94 -30.71 12.48
N ASP A 757 47.88 -30.64 11.15
CA ASP A 757 47.54 -31.73 10.23
C ASP A 757 48.74 -32.24 9.42
N GLY A 758 49.94 -31.67 9.63
CA GLY A 758 51.12 -31.85 8.78
C GLY A 758 52.39 -32.25 9.53
N GLU A 759 53.51 -31.62 9.15
CA GLU A 759 54.82 -31.85 9.76
C GLU A 759 54.98 -31.04 11.05
N MET A 760 55.27 -31.72 12.17
CA MET A 760 55.61 -31.07 13.43
C MET A 760 57.10 -31.20 13.72
N VAL A 761 57.72 -30.06 14.03
CA VAL A 761 59.06 -29.96 14.60
C VAL A 761 58.92 -29.90 16.12
N THR A 762 59.48 -30.90 16.79
CA THR A 762 59.47 -30.98 18.25
C THR A 762 60.90 -30.92 18.78
N ASP A 763 61.22 -29.88 19.55
CA ASP A 763 62.49 -29.75 20.26
C ASP A 763 62.29 -30.16 21.73
N ILE A 764 62.87 -31.28 22.13
CA ILE A 764 62.75 -31.83 23.48
C ILE A 764 64.06 -31.61 24.23
N ARG A 765 64.00 -30.98 25.40
CA ARG A 765 65.12 -30.74 26.29
C ARG A 765 64.91 -31.45 27.62
N PHE A 766 65.87 -32.28 28.00
CA PHE A 766 65.87 -33.01 29.27
C PHE A 766 66.87 -32.40 30.26
N GLY A 767 66.44 -32.13 31.49
CA GLY A 767 67.25 -31.71 32.62
C GLY A 767 67.22 -32.74 33.77
N GLY A 768 68.31 -32.85 34.53
CA GLY A 768 68.38 -33.77 35.68
C GLY A 768 68.30 -35.25 35.29
N VAL A 769 69.02 -35.66 34.24
CA VAL A 769 68.88 -37.00 33.67
C VAL A 769 69.56 -38.08 34.52
N GLY A 770 68.80 -39.10 34.93
CA GLY A 770 69.28 -40.30 35.61
C GLY A 770 68.90 -41.59 34.87
N GLN A 771 69.68 -42.67 35.02
CA GLN A 771 69.35 -43.97 34.42
C GLN A 771 68.20 -44.66 35.17
N GLY A 772 67.16 -45.07 34.45
CA GLY A 772 66.03 -45.83 34.99
C GLY A 772 66.38 -47.27 35.39
N ALA A 773 65.42 -47.99 35.98
CA ALA A 773 65.65 -49.32 36.58
C ALA A 773 66.08 -50.44 35.59
N GLY A 774 65.98 -50.20 34.28
CA GLY A 774 66.29 -51.18 33.21
C GLY A 774 67.64 -51.01 32.49
N ALA A 775 68.50 -50.07 32.90
CA ALA A 775 69.78 -49.80 32.23
C ALA A 775 70.90 -50.79 32.64
N THR A 776 71.71 -51.25 31.68
CA THR A 776 72.87 -52.13 31.94
C THR A 776 73.99 -51.37 32.67
N ARG A 777 74.26 -51.76 33.92
CA ARG A 777 75.24 -51.11 34.81
C ARG A 777 76.62 -51.77 34.69
N ASN A 778 77.68 -50.99 34.40
CA ASN A 778 79.08 -51.42 34.43
C ASN A 778 79.95 -50.42 35.22
N PHE A 779 81.16 -50.82 35.63
CA PHE A 779 82.05 -50.02 36.48
C PHE A 779 82.39 -48.62 35.90
N LEU A 780 82.50 -48.48 34.57
CA LEU A 780 82.71 -47.18 33.91
C LEU A 780 81.49 -46.25 33.94
N THR A 781 80.27 -46.78 33.96
CA THR A 781 79.04 -45.96 33.91
C THR A 781 78.69 -45.33 35.26
N ASN A 782 79.17 -45.89 36.39
CA ASN A 782 78.93 -45.36 37.74
C ASN A 782 79.62 -44.01 38.05
N ARG A 783 80.70 -43.64 37.34
CA ARG A 783 81.33 -42.31 37.49
C ARG A 783 80.73 -41.26 36.55
N ILE A 784 80.15 -41.68 35.43
CA ILE A 784 79.48 -40.80 34.45
C ILE A 784 78.05 -40.45 34.91
N ALA A 785 77.40 -41.33 35.67
CA ALA A 785 76.06 -41.13 36.25
C ALA A 785 75.94 -39.98 37.28
N LYS A 786 77.05 -39.30 37.65
CA LYS A 786 77.05 -38.13 38.55
C LYS A 786 77.21 -36.78 37.82
N ILE A 787 77.31 -36.80 36.49
CA ILE A 787 77.43 -35.59 35.67
C ILE A 787 76.01 -35.18 35.26
N PRO A 788 75.58 -33.93 35.50
CA PRO A 788 74.30 -33.46 34.98
C PRO A 788 74.37 -33.46 33.45
N LEU A 789 73.70 -34.43 32.83
CA LEU A 789 73.59 -34.55 31.38
C LEU A 789 72.36 -33.76 30.94
N VAL A 790 72.52 -32.92 29.92
CA VAL A 790 71.42 -32.28 29.20
C VAL A 790 71.32 -32.96 27.84
N PHE A 791 70.16 -33.52 27.54
CA PHE A 791 69.86 -34.05 26.21
C PHE A 791 68.98 -33.06 25.47
N ASN A 792 69.39 -32.64 24.28
CA ASN A 792 68.56 -31.88 23.36
C ASN A 792 68.26 -32.78 22.16
N VAL A 793 66.99 -33.07 21.93
CA VAL A 793 66.52 -33.95 20.87
C VAL A 793 65.59 -33.16 19.97
N LYS A 794 65.98 -32.99 18.71
CA LYS A 794 65.12 -32.43 17.68
C LYS A 794 64.50 -33.57 16.88
N VAL A 795 63.19 -33.68 16.92
CA VAL A 795 62.41 -34.61 16.10
C VAL A 795 61.81 -33.81 14.94
N THR A 796 62.05 -34.27 13.72
CA THR A 796 61.52 -33.66 12.50
C THR A 796 60.97 -34.77 11.63
N GLY A 797 59.68 -34.74 11.36
CA GLY A 797 59.04 -35.69 10.45
C GLY A 797 57.52 -35.52 10.36
N PRO A 798 56.90 -36.18 9.37
CA PRO A 798 55.45 -36.26 9.25
C PRO A 798 54.90 -37.09 10.43
N PHE A 799 54.50 -36.40 11.50
CA PHE A 799 54.07 -37.00 12.77
C PHE A 799 52.98 -38.07 12.57
N ARG A 800 52.18 -37.93 11.49
CA ARG A 800 51.14 -38.89 11.05
C ARG A 800 51.64 -40.06 10.21
N GLN A 801 52.64 -39.93 9.33
CA GLN A 801 53.08 -41.07 8.50
C GLN A 801 53.74 -42.17 9.36
N LEU A 802 54.21 -41.85 10.56
CA LEU A 802 54.67 -42.83 11.55
C LEU A 802 53.50 -43.57 12.25
N VAL A 803 52.29 -43.01 12.25
CA VAL A 803 51.09 -43.55 12.93
C VAL A 803 50.15 -44.28 11.97
N THR A 804 50.01 -43.83 10.72
CA THR A 804 49.09 -44.45 9.74
C THR A 804 49.70 -45.60 8.92
N SER A 805 51.02 -45.75 8.91
CA SER A 805 51.71 -46.84 8.19
C SER A 805 51.37 -48.26 8.70
N ALA A 806 50.71 -48.38 9.87
CA ALA A 806 50.28 -49.65 10.44
C ALA A 806 48.81 -50.03 10.16
N LYS A 807 47.98 -49.13 9.61
CA LYS A 807 46.54 -49.41 9.34
C LYS A 807 46.13 -49.38 7.86
N GLY A 808 47.00 -48.95 6.95
CA GLY A 808 46.71 -48.80 5.52
C GLY A 808 46.66 -50.08 4.67
N LEU A 809 46.76 -51.28 5.27
CA LEU A 809 46.82 -52.55 4.53
C LEU A 809 45.46 -53.25 4.32
N TYR A 810 44.33 -52.71 4.83
CA TYR A 810 43.05 -53.45 4.83
C TYR A 810 41.82 -52.77 4.20
N ASP A 811 41.85 -51.52 3.75
CA ASP A 811 40.75 -50.97 2.93
C ASP A 811 41.16 -49.74 2.08
N PRO A 812 41.31 -49.88 0.74
CA PRO A 812 41.71 -48.80 -0.16
C PRO A 812 40.59 -47.80 -0.50
N THR A 813 39.35 -47.99 -0.01
CA THR A 813 38.20 -47.15 -0.40
C THR A 813 38.27 -45.72 0.17
N VAL A 814 38.85 -45.56 1.37
CA VAL A 814 38.98 -44.25 2.07
C VAL A 814 39.95 -43.29 1.36
N TRP A 815 40.99 -43.82 0.70
CA TRP A 815 41.99 -43.02 -0.01
C TRP A 815 41.50 -42.48 -1.35
N ILE A 816 40.52 -43.16 -1.96
CA ILE A 816 39.95 -42.78 -3.26
C ILE A 816 38.88 -41.71 -3.06
N GLU A 817 37.98 -41.82 -2.08
CA GLU A 817 36.94 -40.82 -1.83
C GLU A 817 37.50 -39.47 -1.33
N GLN A 818 38.56 -39.48 -0.52
CA GLN A 818 39.15 -38.25 0.03
C GLN A 818 39.92 -37.43 -1.03
N ASN A 819 40.48 -38.07 -2.05
CA ASN A 819 41.29 -37.41 -3.07
C ASN A 819 40.58 -37.27 -4.42
N LEU A 820 39.41 -37.89 -4.63
CA LEU A 820 38.68 -37.79 -5.90
C LEU A 820 38.32 -36.34 -6.24
N THR A 821 37.87 -35.57 -5.25
CA THR A 821 37.48 -34.17 -5.45
C THR A 821 38.68 -33.27 -5.77
N GLN A 822 39.83 -33.50 -5.12
CA GLN A 822 41.06 -32.77 -5.45
C GLN A 822 41.60 -33.15 -6.84
N LEU A 823 41.50 -34.42 -7.24
CA LEU A 823 41.92 -34.88 -8.56
C LEU A 823 41.01 -34.35 -9.68
N ILE A 824 39.68 -34.26 -9.44
CA ILE A 824 38.73 -33.63 -10.36
C ILE A 824 39.00 -32.13 -10.49
N GLN A 825 39.21 -31.43 -9.37
CA GLN A 825 39.55 -29.99 -9.37
C GLN A 825 40.89 -29.70 -10.08
N GLN A 826 41.91 -30.56 -9.89
CA GLN A 826 43.18 -30.44 -10.61
C GLN A 826 43.03 -30.73 -12.11
N GLN A 827 42.14 -31.63 -12.50
CA GLN A 827 41.86 -31.95 -13.91
C GLN A 827 41.07 -30.83 -14.61
N GLU A 828 40.09 -30.22 -13.92
CA GLU A 828 39.33 -29.06 -14.40
C GLU A 828 40.18 -27.79 -14.48
N ALA A 829 41.06 -27.55 -13.49
CA ALA A 829 42.03 -26.46 -13.53
C ALA A 829 43.06 -26.62 -14.66
N ALA A 830 43.44 -27.86 -14.99
CA ALA A 830 44.32 -28.15 -16.13
C ALA A 830 43.62 -27.98 -17.50
N THR A 831 42.29 -28.07 -17.57
CA THR A 831 41.52 -27.87 -18.82
C THR A 831 41.07 -26.42 -19.01
N ALA A 832 40.91 -25.63 -17.95
CA ALA A 832 40.50 -24.22 -18.02
C ALA A 832 41.58 -23.26 -18.60
N GLY A 833 42.83 -23.73 -18.74
CA GLY A 833 43.96 -22.93 -19.21
C GLY A 833 44.33 -23.07 -20.70
N GLN A 834 43.61 -23.86 -21.50
CA GLN A 834 43.91 -24.00 -22.93
C GLN A 834 43.02 -23.09 -23.82
N PRO A 835 43.59 -22.27 -24.72
CA PRO A 835 42.81 -21.57 -25.73
C PRO A 835 42.27 -22.56 -26.76
N SER A 836 40.96 -22.51 -27.02
CA SER A 836 40.30 -23.29 -28.07
C SER A 836 40.99 -23.09 -29.43
N PRO A 837 41.31 -24.16 -30.19
CA PRO A 837 41.75 -24.01 -31.57
C PRO A 837 40.60 -23.45 -32.41
N VAL A 838 40.85 -22.31 -33.04
CA VAL A 838 39.98 -21.78 -34.10
C VAL A 838 40.02 -22.75 -35.27
N GLN A 839 38.94 -23.48 -35.49
CA GLN A 839 38.73 -24.30 -36.68
C GLN A 839 38.22 -23.39 -37.83
N PRO A 840 38.86 -23.38 -39.01
CA PRO A 840 38.37 -22.63 -40.16
C PRO A 840 37.07 -23.23 -40.73
N PRO A 841 36.22 -22.44 -41.42
CA PRO A 841 34.93 -22.90 -41.92
C PRO A 841 35.13 -23.90 -43.05
N GLU A 842 34.51 -25.08 -42.92
CA GLU A 842 34.50 -26.10 -43.96
C GLU A 842 33.24 -25.98 -44.82
N SER A 843 33.47 -26.08 -46.12
CA SER A 843 32.59 -25.83 -47.25
C SER A 843 31.53 -26.93 -47.45
N GLU A 844 30.37 -26.56 -47.98
CA GLU A 844 29.55 -27.44 -48.85
C GLU A 844 30.36 -27.86 -50.12
N PRO A 845 29.96 -28.87 -50.94
CA PRO A 845 28.92 -29.92 -50.81
C PRO A 845 29.37 -31.32 -51.37
N VAL A 846 28.37 -32.15 -51.78
CA VAL A 846 28.37 -33.34 -52.68
C VAL A 846 28.36 -34.66 -51.90
N GLN A 847 27.32 -35.51 -51.93
CA GLN A 847 26.47 -35.96 -53.05
C GLN A 847 25.10 -36.48 -52.58
#